data_AF-A0A1X6NKS5-F1
#
_entry.id   AF-A0A1X6NKS5-F1
#
_cell.length_a   1.000
_cell.length_b   1.000
_cell.length_c   1.000
_cell.angle_alpha   90.00
_cell.angle_beta   90.00
_cell.angle_gamma   90.00
#
_symmetry.space_group_name_H-M   'P 1'
#
loop_
_entity.id
_entity.type
_entity.pdbx_description
1 polymer ?
#
loop_
_entity_poly.entity_id
_entity_poly.type
_entity_poly.pdbx_seq_one_letter_code
_entity_poly.pdbx_strand_id
1 'polypeptide(L)'
;MNIQFIAKNNSIKVIECNLRASRSFPFVSKTIGMDLAKMAAKVMLGLPVRPYPVDVSAVRHVGVKVAIFSFTRLLGADPILGVEMASTGEVACFGATREEAYLKGLISTDKPPPNPKDAAIGVSIGSYKEKLEFLASAVRLVELGARLYATPGTADFFTEHGLPCKTVLWPSEGEFSPSEEDNVVDLLRRHQLDYFINVPSANQYRRLRSFESPGYLSRRASVEFSVPLLTNIKCAKLLVRCLDLLAANEGRVAAMPLGAYDARYSARVITLPGLVVLDAPLVDVASPTAWEGVSAAALAGGATTVCVSSAAPQGRRTDGQPSSASSSAAVAAAAAPAKATVGTVEAFTAASRAASAAAVADWGVWADATAGNAAVVKPLARGAVGLRIEPRADEWEAPAATAGWLGHVDTWPRSAPLRIASSGRALAALLFGAVVSGRDVHVARLRRREDVGMVAAAKAKRLAVTCDVNVLDLYAGAGDRASAASSTSAAGGALSSDDRDALWESLDLIDAVTGPPELLLPLLLASVHDGRLTMAWVRSRLVDGPRRILGMAPVPSPGSEAGDADEAAGGVGATSGDGGGAADSDTFVEVDYDEVWAAPAASGAAAGAPCRGRVRRVVVRGRIAYLDGKVFAAAGSGADLRSLVPDRRGGSATAAAAAAAASPLSRASLAVPPRRVSAPISNLELDEADADDYATPGRAGAEAAKASAVGGGDADGRVAAAARPSATAVVGGRPRGVGGKAAARNGAMDAVVNVSGLPSAAARGGAAPSTARITGVLPGYGRGWWAGRHILSVAQFTRAELHALFDVATEMKQMVSRAGHYELLRGKVLALLFLEPSTRTACSFQAAMLRLGGTCLTVADAGKRSSVAKGESVEDTVRTLESYADAAIVRSPVVGAAAAAAAAARKPVINAGDGIGEHPTQALLDVFTMREELGTVNGLTVTFVGDLRHGRTVHSLARLLSLYAVRLRYVSPASLRMPGEVLEAVAARGVEQSEHGSLDDVLRETDVLYVTRVQRERFDTVAEYDAVCNEFIITPKTLARAKETAIVMHPLPRLGEIHPDVDTDPRAVYFRQMEYGMYVRMALLAKVLGKA
;
A
#
# COMPACT_ATOMS: atom_id res chain seq x y z
N MET A 1 24.71 20.34 -9.58
CA MET A 1 24.40 20.78 -10.96
C MET A 1 24.04 19.54 -11.77
N ASN A 2 23.00 19.61 -12.59
CA ASN A 2 22.60 18.56 -13.53
C ASN A 2 22.89 19.05 -14.95
N ILE A 3 23.61 18.28 -15.76
CA ILE A 3 23.97 18.65 -17.13
C ILE A 3 23.52 17.53 -18.06
N GLN A 4 22.77 17.87 -19.10
CA GLN A 4 22.40 16.94 -20.16
C GLN A 4 23.31 17.14 -21.36
N PHE A 5 23.87 16.04 -21.89
CA PHE A 5 24.80 16.06 -23.02
C PHE A 5 24.24 15.28 -24.21
N ILE A 6 24.55 15.73 -25.42
CA ILE A 6 24.40 14.96 -26.66
C ILE A 6 25.76 14.82 -27.32
N ALA A 7 26.13 13.60 -27.70
CA ALA A 7 27.22 13.36 -28.63
C ALA A 7 26.68 13.45 -30.06
N LYS A 8 27.25 14.32 -30.90
CA LYS A 8 26.95 14.38 -32.33
C LYS A 8 28.24 14.63 -33.11
N ASN A 9 28.54 13.78 -34.09
CA ASN A 9 29.78 13.80 -34.88
C ASN A 9 31.03 13.77 -33.97
N ASN A 10 31.06 12.90 -32.97
CA ASN A 10 32.04 12.85 -31.85
C ASN A 10 32.24 14.15 -31.04
N SER A 11 31.49 15.22 -31.31
CA SER A 11 31.47 16.42 -30.46
C SER A 11 30.42 16.26 -29.35
N ILE A 12 30.86 16.41 -28.09
CA ILE A 12 29.96 16.51 -26.93
C ILE A 12 29.40 17.94 -26.88
N LYS A 13 28.07 18.07 -26.85
CA LYS A 13 27.35 19.34 -26.72
C LYS A 13 26.42 19.31 -25.52
N VAL A 14 26.29 20.43 -24.83
CA VAL A 14 25.31 20.57 -23.73
C VAL A 14 23.92 20.84 -24.33
N ILE A 15 22.93 20.04 -23.93
CA ILE A 15 21.51 20.25 -24.25
C ILE A 15 20.87 21.19 -23.22
N GLU A 16 21.14 20.94 -21.94
CA GLU A 16 20.53 21.63 -20.81
C GLU A 16 21.53 21.66 -19.64
N CYS A 17 21.57 22.75 -18.87
CA CYS A 17 22.27 22.82 -17.59
C CYS A 17 21.33 23.37 -16.52
N ASN A 18 21.24 22.67 -15.39
CA ASN A 18 20.21 22.85 -14.37
C ASN A 18 20.86 22.97 -12.98
N LEU A 19 20.52 24.01 -12.21
CA LEU A 19 21.05 24.23 -10.85
C LEU A 19 20.39 23.35 -9.76
N ARG A 20 19.71 22.28 -10.17
CA ARG A 20 19.06 21.26 -9.31
C ARG A 20 19.71 19.89 -9.47
N ALA A 21 19.46 18.98 -8.53
CA ALA A 21 19.76 17.56 -8.74
C ALA A 21 18.85 16.96 -9.83
N SER A 22 19.33 15.92 -10.53
CA SER A 22 18.52 15.23 -11.54
C SER A 22 17.41 14.40 -10.87
N ARG A 23 16.20 14.39 -11.46
CA ARG A 23 15.14 13.44 -11.07
C ARG A 23 15.53 11.97 -11.30
N SER A 24 16.56 11.72 -12.11
CA SER A 24 17.12 10.38 -12.31
C SER A 24 18.15 9.97 -11.26
N PHE A 25 18.64 10.89 -10.41
CA PHE A 25 19.60 10.55 -9.34
C PHE A 25 18.98 9.64 -8.25
N PRO A 26 17.76 9.90 -7.73
CA PRO A 26 17.07 8.96 -6.84
C PRO A 26 16.70 7.63 -7.50
N PHE A 27 16.49 7.61 -8.83
CA PHE A 27 16.25 6.39 -9.59
C PHE A 27 17.50 5.52 -9.65
N VAL A 28 18.62 6.07 -10.13
CA VAL A 28 19.92 5.37 -10.18
C VAL A 28 20.33 4.86 -8.80
N SER A 29 20.19 5.70 -7.76
CA SER A 29 20.43 5.35 -6.35
C SER A 29 19.65 4.11 -5.91
N LYS A 30 18.37 3.96 -6.30
CA LYS A 30 17.57 2.76 -6.02
C LYS A 30 18.01 1.55 -6.85
N THR A 31 18.27 1.73 -8.14
CA THR A 31 18.70 0.64 -9.04
C THR A 31 20.02 0.01 -8.61
N ILE A 32 20.99 0.81 -8.17
CA ILE A 32 22.29 0.29 -7.69
C ILE A 32 22.27 -0.10 -6.19
N GLY A 33 21.16 0.13 -5.48
CA GLY A 33 21.04 -0.15 -4.04
C GLY A 33 21.87 0.74 -3.11
N MET A 34 22.39 1.88 -3.60
CA MET A 34 23.29 2.76 -2.84
C MET A 34 22.61 4.10 -2.53
N ASP A 35 22.60 4.50 -1.25
CA ASP A 35 22.07 5.80 -0.81
C ASP A 35 23.05 6.95 -1.13
N LEU A 36 22.99 7.40 -2.39
CA LEU A 36 23.80 8.50 -2.91
C LEU A 36 23.47 9.84 -2.21
N ALA A 37 22.25 10.00 -1.69
CA ALA A 37 21.85 11.22 -0.99
C ALA A 37 22.52 11.33 0.40
N LYS A 38 22.53 10.24 1.17
CA LYS A 38 23.22 10.14 2.47
C LYS A 38 24.73 10.24 2.33
N MET A 39 25.31 9.70 1.24
CA MET A 39 26.74 9.92 0.93
C MET A 39 27.03 11.39 0.62
N ALA A 40 26.24 12.05 -0.24
CA ALA A 40 26.40 13.47 -0.53
C ALA A 40 26.24 14.34 0.73
N ALA A 41 25.25 14.06 1.58
CA ALA A 41 25.03 14.77 2.83
C ALA A 41 26.22 14.61 3.80
N LYS A 42 26.81 13.41 3.93
CA LYS A 42 28.02 13.21 4.74
C LYS A 42 29.20 14.04 4.22
N VAL A 43 29.44 14.07 2.90
CA VAL A 43 30.49 14.89 2.29
C VAL A 43 30.25 16.38 2.57
N MET A 44 29.02 16.87 2.42
CA MET A 44 28.64 18.27 2.71
C MET A 44 28.84 18.66 4.18
N LEU A 45 28.69 17.71 5.10
CA LEU A 45 28.92 17.90 6.54
C LEU A 45 30.38 17.68 6.97
N GLY A 46 31.31 17.41 6.04
CA GLY A 46 32.71 17.10 6.36
C GLY A 46 32.91 15.78 7.10
N LEU A 47 31.90 14.91 7.13
CA LEU A 47 31.97 13.61 7.81
C LEU A 47 32.77 12.60 6.97
N PRO A 48 33.49 11.66 7.59
CA PRO A 48 34.24 10.64 6.85
C PRO A 48 33.31 9.77 6.00
N VAL A 49 33.59 9.74 4.70
CA VAL A 49 32.95 8.86 3.71
C VAL A 49 34.04 7.97 3.12
N ARG A 50 33.90 6.66 3.29
CA ARG A 50 34.72 5.67 2.58
C ARG A 50 34.40 5.76 1.09
N PRO A 51 35.36 6.04 0.20
CA PRO A 51 35.13 5.97 -1.25
C PRO A 51 34.65 4.55 -1.61
N TYR A 52 33.52 4.46 -2.30
CA TYR A 52 32.93 3.19 -2.69
C TYR A 52 33.17 2.97 -4.20
N PRO A 53 33.84 1.89 -4.63
CA PRO A 53 33.90 1.54 -6.04
C PRO A 53 32.49 1.16 -6.51
N VAL A 54 31.92 1.93 -7.43
CA VAL A 54 30.57 1.67 -7.95
C VAL A 54 30.64 0.49 -8.93
N ASP A 55 30.71 -0.71 -8.38
CA ASP A 55 30.64 -1.95 -9.14
C ASP A 55 29.19 -2.19 -9.62
N VAL A 56 28.92 -1.73 -10.84
CA VAL A 56 27.64 -1.98 -11.52
C VAL A 56 27.46 -3.44 -11.92
N SER A 57 28.51 -4.29 -11.93
CA SER A 57 28.37 -5.71 -12.27
C SER A 57 27.74 -6.53 -11.13
N ALA A 58 27.85 -6.07 -9.88
CA ALA A 58 27.16 -6.65 -8.74
C ALA A 58 25.62 -6.48 -8.78
N VAL A 59 25.10 -5.61 -9.67
CA VAL A 59 23.68 -5.26 -9.74
C VAL A 59 22.89 -6.31 -10.54
N ARG A 60 22.44 -7.37 -9.86
CA ARG A 60 21.68 -8.52 -10.44
C ARG A 60 20.24 -8.20 -10.91
N HIS A 61 19.94 -6.97 -11.32
CA HIS A 61 18.61 -6.54 -11.78
C HIS A 61 18.68 -5.28 -12.63
N VAL A 62 17.73 -5.12 -13.57
CA VAL A 62 17.59 -3.94 -14.41
C VAL A 62 16.52 -3.03 -13.83
N GLY A 63 16.83 -1.74 -13.68
CA GLY A 63 15.84 -0.69 -13.43
C GLY A 63 15.43 -0.03 -14.74
N VAL A 64 14.13 0.10 -14.98
CA VAL A 64 13.56 0.81 -16.14
C VAL A 64 12.63 1.93 -15.67
N LYS A 65 12.68 3.07 -16.36
CA LYS A 65 11.92 4.27 -16.03
C LYS A 65 10.95 4.59 -17.18
N VAL A 66 9.64 4.52 -16.92
CA VAL A 66 8.58 4.75 -17.92
C VAL A 66 7.90 6.08 -17.63
N ALA A 67 7.76 6.94 -18.63
CA ALA A 67 7.16 8.25 -18.49
C ALA A 67 5.64 8.22 -18.73
N ILE A 68 4.89 8.90 -17.86
CA ILE A 68 3.44 9.14 -17.98
C ILE A 68 3.22 10.50 -18.64
N PHE A 69 2.29 10.55 -19.60
CA PHE A 69 1.96 11.75 -20.37
C PHE A 69 0.44 11.97 -20.38
N SER A 70 -0.03 13.09 -19.82
CA SER A 70 -1.46 13.42 -19.79
C SER A 70 -1.94 14.13 -21.06
N PHE A 71 -1.68 13.57 -22.25
CA PHE A 71 -2.11 14.15 -23.54
C PHE A 71 -3.65 14.31 -23.66
N THR A 72 -4.42 13.54 -22.89
CA THR A 72 -5.87 13.71 -22.70
C THR A 72 -6.26 15.06 -22.11
N ARG A 73 -5.37 15.71 -21.35
CA ARG A 73 -5.56 17.06 -20.78
C ARG A 73 -4.99 18.18 -21.66
N LEU A 74 -4.25 17.83 -22.71
CA LEU A 74 -3.59 18.75 -23.63
C LEU A 74 -4.30 18.71 -24.99
N LEU A 75 -5.45 19.37 -25.07
CA LEU A 75 -6.21 19.53 -26.31
C LEU A 75 -5.38 20.31 -27.35
N GLY A 76 -5.40 19.87 -28.61
CA GLY A 76 -4.60 20.46 -29.69
C GLY A 76 -3.09 20.17 -29.65
N ALA A 77 -2.60 19.39 -28.68
CA ALA A 77 -1.20 18.95 -28.65
C ALA A 77 -1.03 17.61 -29.40
N ASP A 78 -0.07 17.53 -30.31
CA ASP A 78 0.31 16.27 -30.98
C ASP A 78 0.99 15.32 -29.97
N PRO A 79 0.55 14.05 -29.81
CA PRO A 79 1.16 13.07 -28.91
C PRO A 79 2.57 12.55 -29.28
N ILE A 80 3.36 13.36 -30.00
CA ILE A 80 4.78 13.08 -30.32
C ILE A 80 5.67 13.59 -29.18
N LEU A 81 6.69 12.81 -28.83
CA LEU A 81 7.70 13.20 -27.85
C LEU A 81 8.85 13.97 -28.53
N GLY A 82 9.09 15.21 -28.08
CA GLY A 82 10.23 16.03 -28.48
C GLY A 82 11.28 16.15 -27.37
N VAL A 83 12.14 17.18 -27.47
CA VAL A 83 13.10 17.55 -26.40
C VAL A 83 12.45 18.32 -25.24
N GLU A 84 11.16 18.66 -25.35
CA GLU A 84 10.40 19.40 -24.35
C GLU A 84 9.89 18.47 -23.24
N MET A 85 9.85 18.94 -21.99
CA MET A 85 9.41 18.15 -20.82
C MET A 85 7.89 17.97 -20.77
N ALA A 86 7.35 17.13 -21.65
CA ALA A 86 5.91 16.83 -21.74
C ALA A 86 5.39 15.81 -20.70
N SER A 87 6.26 15.14 -19.94
CA SER A 87 5.84 14.12 -18.96
C SER A 87 5.25 14.73 -17.69
N THR A 88 4.08 14.21 -17.29
CA THR A 88 3.35 14.62 -16.08
C THR A 88 3.64 13.74 -14.88
N GLY A 89 4.18 12.54 -15.11
CA GLY A 89 4.66 11.62 -14.08
C GLY A 89 5.69 10.64 -14.65
N GLU A 90 6.31 9.85 -13.79
CA GLU A 90 7.29 8.82 -14.16
C GLU A 90 7.17 7.64 -13.19
N VAL A 91 7.21 6.42 -13.70
CA VAL A 91 7.27 5.20 -12.90
C VAL A 91 8.67 4.60 -13.00
N ALA A 92 9.18 4.08 -11.88
CA ALA A 92 10.40 3.29 -11.83
C ALA A 92 10.05 1.84 -11.46
N CYS A 93 10.36 0.91 -12.36
CA CYS A 93 10.15 -0.53 -12.16
C CYS A 93 11.47 -1.28 -12.26
N PHE A 94 11.50 -2.47 -11.67
CA PHE A 94 12.67 -3.34 -11.60
C PHE A 94 12.31 -4.73 -12.13
N GLY A 95 13.30 -5.47 -12.61
CA GLY A 95 13.17 -6.85 -13.06
C GLY A 95 14.52 -7.52 -13.22
N ALA A 96 14.57 -8.84 -13.38
CA ALA A 96 15.81 -9.53 -13.75
C ALA A 96 16.27 -9.13 -15.16
N THR A 97 15.33 -8.87 -16.08
CA THR A 97 15.61 -8.39 -17.45
C THR A 97 15.06 -6.98 -17.70
N ARG A 98 15.56 -6.32 -18.77
CA ARG A 98 15.04 -5.04 -19.25
C ARG A 98 13.59 -5.17 -19.70
N GLU A 99 13.26 -6.27 -20.35
CA GLU A 99 11.95 -6.62 -20.86
C GLU A 99 10.94 -6.77 -19.71
N GLU A 100 11.30 -7.51 -18.67
CA GLU A 100 10.49 -7.65 -17.45
C GLU A 100 10.27 -6.31 -16.73
N ALA A 101 11.33 -5.51 -16.58
CA ALA A 101 11.27 -4.20 -15.94
C ALA A 101 10.43 -3.19 -16.75
N TYR A 102 10.50 -3.22 -18.09
CA TYR A 102 9.67 -2.39 -18.97
C TYR A 102 8.22 -2.86 -19.01
N LEU A 103 7.98 -4.18 -19.01
CA LEU A 103 6.64 -4.78 -18.92
C LEU A 103 5.95 -4.36 -17.62
N LYS A 104 6.61 -4.53 -16.46
CA LYS A 104 6.16 -4.04 -15.15
C LYS A 104 5.92 -2.52 -15.17
N GLY A 105 6.77 -1.77 -15.87
CA GLY A 105 6.62 -0.34 -16.12
C GLY A 105 5.36 0.04 -16.91
N LEU A 106 5.09 -0.64 -18.03
CA LEU A 106 3.90 -0.43 -18.87
C LEU A 106 2.60 -0.68 -18.09
N ILE A 107 2.54 -1.79 -17.35
CA ILE A 107 1.39 -2.18 -16.49
C ILE A 107 1.16 -1.17 -15.36
N SER A 108 2.23 -0.56 -14.84
CA SER A 108 2.16 0.48 -13.81
C SER A 108 1.80 1.87 -14.37
N THR A 109 1.48 1.97 -15.65
CA THR A 109 0.95 3.16 -16.33
C THR A 109 -0.37 2.84 -17.02
N ASP A 110 -1.07 3.85 -17.54
CA ASP A 110 -2.29 3.69 -18.35
C ASP A 110 -2.00 3.13 -19.77
N LYS A 111 -1.05 2.19 -19.90
CA LYS A 111 -0.61 1.54 -21.14
C LYS A 111 -0.30 0.05 -20.94
N PRO A 112 -1.24 -0.76 -20.42
CA PRO A 112 -1.01 -2.20 -20.25
C PRO A 112 -0.65 -2.89 -21.59
N PRO A 113 0.14 -3.96 -21.57
CA PRO A 113 0.38 -4.79 -22.74
C PRO A 113 -0.91 -5.52 -23.16
N PRO A 114 -1.15 -5.71 -24.47
CA PRO A 114 -2.26 -6.53 -24.94
C PRO A 114 -1.98 -8.03 -24.70
N ASN A 115 -3.01 -8.88 -24.79
CA ASN A 115 -2.84 -10.34 -24.74
C ASN A 115 -2.13 -10.81 -26.03
N PRO A 116 -0.93 -11.43 -25.97
CA PRO A 116 -0.16 -11.75 -27.18
C PRO A 116 -0.87 -12.67 -28.18
N LYS A 117 -1.85 -13.46 -27.73
CA LYS A 117 -2.51 -14.51 -28.53
C LYS A 117 -3.60 -14.04 -29.50
N ASP A 118 -4.17 -12.85 -29.28
CA ASP A 118 -5.32 -12.35 -30.03
C ASP A 118 -5.31 -10.83 -30.30
N ALA A 119 -4.31 -10.11 -29.80
CA ALA A 119 -4.15 -8.65 -29.91
C ALA A 119 -4.40 -8.11 -31.33
N ALA A 120 -5.27 -7.10 -31.45
CA ALA A 120 -5.40 -6.26 -32.63
C ALA A 120 -4.45 -5.05 -32.52
N ILE A 121 -3.39 -5.03 -33.32
CA ILE A 121 -2.36 -4.00 -33.27
C ILE A 121 -2.41 -3.15 -34.53
N GLY A 122 -2.71 -1.86 -34.37
CA GLY A 122 -2.62 -0.88 -35.43
C GLY A 122 -1.16 -0.46 -35.66
N VAL A 123 -0.70 -0.45 -36.92
CA VAL A 123 0.66 -0.08 -37.29
C VAL A 123 0.65 0.97 -38.41
N SER A 124 1.35 2.07 -38.18
CA SER A 124 1.60 3.10 -39.19
C SER A 124 3.00 3.66 -39.00
N ILE A 125 3.87 3.47 -39.98
CA ILE A 125 5.28 3.90 -39.92
C ILE A 125 5.59 4.72 -41.16
N GLY A 126 6.09 5.94 -40.95
CA GLY A 126 6.36 6.89 -42.03
C GLY A 126 7.62 6.55 -42.83
N SER A 127 8.77 6.37 -42.17
CA SER A 127 10.06 6.18 -42.85
C SER A 127 10.26 4.74 -43.33
N TYR A 128 10.83 4.56 -44.53
CA TYR A 128 11.24 3.25 -45.03
C TYR A 128 12.29 2.59 -44.10
N LYS A 129 13.28 3.35 -43.59
CA LYS A 129 14.27 2.81 -42.63
C LYS A 129 13.60 2.26 -41.37
N GLU A 130 12.58 2.95 -40.84
CA GLU A 130 11.87 2.52 -39.63
C GLU A 130 10.96 1.31 -39.87
N LYS A 131 10.37 1.18 -41.07
CA LYS A 131 9.61 -0.02 -41.47
C LYS A 131 10.52 -1.24 -41.52
N LEU A 132 11.69 -1.11 -42.15
CA LEU A 132 12.72 -2.15 -42.20
C LEU A 132 13.26 -2.49 -40.79
N GLU A 133 13.49 -1.48 -39.95
CA GLU A 133 13.91 -1.66 -38.55
C GLU A 133 12.86 -2.39 -37.69
N PHE A 134 11.57 -2.28 -38.05
CA PHE A 134 10.44 -2.95 -37.40
C PHE A 134 10.13 -4.35 -37.97
N LEU A 135 10.59 -4.68 -39.18
CA LEU A 135 10.12 -5.85 -39.94
C LEU A 135 10.17 -7.16 -39.13
N ALA A 136 11.29 -7.46 -38.49
CA ALA A 136 11.44 -8.65 -37.65
C ALA A 136 10.51 -8.66 -36.41
N SER A 137 10.14 -7.48 -35.89
CA SER A 137 9.14 -7.35 -34.82
C SER A 137 7.71 -7.50 -35.33
N ALA A 138 7.42 -7.11 -36.57
CA ALA A 138 6.13 -7.37 -37.22
C ALA A 138 5.94 -8.86 -37.53
N VAL A 139 6.97 -9.56 -38.02
CA VAL A 139 6.99 -11.04 -38.13
C VAL A 139 6.65 -11.67 -36.78
N ARG A 140 7.36 -11.26 -35.73
CA ARG A 140 7.20 -11.87 -34.40
C ARG A 140 5.82 -11.64 -33.77
N LEU A 141 5.19 -10.50 -34.06
CA LEU A 141 3.79 -10.25 -33.65
C LEU A 141 2.81 -11.23 -34.31
N VAL A 142 2.97 -11.52 -35.61
CA VAL A 142 2.13 -12.50 -36.32
C VAL A 142 2.36 -13.91 -35.76
N GLU A 143 3.61 -14.30 -35.48
CA GLU A 143 3.94 -15.60 -34.87
C GLU A 143 3.32 -15.80 -33.47
N LEU A 144 3.12 -14.71 -32.71
CA LEU A 144 2.45 -14.76 -31.40
C LEU A 144 0.92 -14.90 -31.50
N GLY A 145 0.33 -14.60 -32.66
CA GLY A 145 -1.12 -14.61 -32.90
C GLY A 145 -1.76 -13.22 -33.07
N ALA A 146 -0.97 -12.14 -33.06
CA ALA A 146 -1.50 -10.78 -33.18
C ALA A 146 -2.00 -10.46 -34.61
N ARG A 147 -3.16 -9.81 -34.69
CA ARG A 147 -3.77 -9.32 -35.93
C ARG A 147 -3.25 -7.92 -36.23
N LEU A 148 -2.49 -7.77 -37.31
CA LEU A 148 -1.94 -6.48 -37.73
C LEU A 148 -2.93 -5.69 -38.59
N TYR A 149 -3.13 -4.42 -38.27
CA TYR A 149 -3.99 -3.48 -38.98
C TYR A 149 -3.13 -2.30 -39.47
N ALA A 150 -2.90 -2.16 -40.78
CA ALA A 150 -1.87 -1.27 -41.30
C ALA A 150 -2.41 -0.16 -42.22
N THR A 151 -1.93 1.07 -42.03
CA THR A 151 -2.19 2.17 -42.99
C THR A 151 -1.56 1.87 -44.35
N PRO A 152 -2.07 2.36 -45.50
CA PRO A 152 -1.78 1.79 -46.82
C PRO A 152 -0.29 1.60 -47.11
N GLY A 153 0.51 2.67 -47.12
CA GLY A 153 1.97 2.57 -47.33
C GLY A 153 2.77 1.80 -46.27
N THR A 154 2.15 1.30 -45.21
CA THR A 154 2.72 0.30 -44.28
C THR A 154 2.21 -1.12 -44.61
N ALA A 155 0.94 -1.25 -45.01
CA ALA A 155 0.35 -2.51 -45.49
C ALA A 155 1.00 -2.97 -46.80
N ASP A 156 1.26 -2.06 -47.73
CA ASP A 156 1.98 -2.32 -48.99
C ASP A 156 3.35 -2.94 -48.70
N PHE A 157 4.14 -2.28 -47.84
CA PHE A 157 5.47 -2.75 -47.42
C PHE A 157 5.41 -4.11 -46.69
N PHE A 158 4.41 -4.34 -45.83
CA PHE A 158 4.22 -5.65 -45.20
C PHE A 158 3.85 -6.72 -46.23
N THR A 159 3.03 -6.40 -47.22
CA THR A 159 2.63 -7.31 -48.30
C THR A 159 3.81 -7.68 -49.20
N GLU A 160 4.67 -6.71 -49.57
CA GLU A 160 5.94 -6.91 -50.28
C GLU A 160 6.87 -7.89 -49.55
N HIS A 161 6.84 -7.91 -48.22
CA HIS A 161 7.66 -8.77 -47.37
C HIS A 161 6.90 -10.01 -46.85
N GLY A 162 5.73 -10.34 -47.43
CA GLY A 162 4.97 -11.56 -47.13
C GLY A 162 4.24 -11.57 -45.77
N LEU A 163 4.07 -10.41 -45.11
CA LEU A 163 3.41 -10.29 -43.82
C LEU A 163 1.89 -10.07 -43.94
N PRO A 164 1.05 -10.91 -43.30
CA PRO A 164 -0.39 -10.73 -43.31
C PRO A 164 -0.81 -9.54 -42.43
N CYS A 165 -1.57 -8.62 -43.01
CA CYS A 165 -2.23 -7.53 -42.29
C CYS A 165 -3.55 -7.12 -42.98
N LYS A 166 -4.49 -6.51 -42.23
CA LYS A 166 -5.63 -5.81 -42.83
C LYS A 166 -5.21 -4.38 -43.17
N THR A 167 -5.36 -3.98 -44.43
CA THR A 167 -5.22 -2.57 -44.83
C THR A 167 -6.35 -1.73 -44.23
N VAL A 168 -6.03 -0.54 -43.71
CA VAL A 168 -6.97 0.38 -43.07
C VAL A 168 -6.73 1.79 -43.58
N LEU A 169 -7.79 2.52 -43.93
CA LEU A 169 -7.64 3.84 -44.55
C LEU A 169 -7.28 4.96 -43.56
N TRP A 170 -6.68 6.03 -44.08
CA TRP A 170 -6.53 7.29 -43.37
C TRP A 170 -7.88 8.02 -43.25
N PRO A 171 -8.12 8.83 -42.21
CA PRO A 171 -9.27 9.73 -42.19
C PRO A 171 -9.15 10.80 -43.29
N SER A 172 -10.28 11.09 -43.94
CA SER A 172 -10.43 12.20 -44.90
C SER A 172 -10.52 13.55 -44.19
N GLU A 173 -10.11 14.63 -44.87
CA GLU A 173 -10.31 15.99 -44.35
C GLU A 173 -11.81 16.37 -44.41
N GLY A 174 -12.34 16.91 -43.32
CA GLY A 174 -13.68 17.49 -43.25
C GLY A 174 -14.84 16.54 -42.91
N GLU A 175 -14.72 15.23 -43.14
CA GLU A 175 -15.83 14.29 -42.92
C GLU A 175 -15.48 13.10 -42.00
N PHE A 176 -16.32 12.88 -40.97
CA PHE A 176 -16.54 11.52 -40.45
C PHE A 176 -17.53 10.79 -41.37
N SER A 177 -17.08 10.49 -42.59
CA SER A 177 -17.94 9.88 -43.61
C SER A 177 -18.27 8.44 -43.23
N PRO A 178 -19.55 8.00 -43.27
CA PRO A 178 -19.96 6.63 -42.96
C PRO A 178 -19.73 5.70 -44.17
N SER A 179 -18.49 5.64 -44.66
CA SER A 179 -18.07 4.70 -45.71
C SER A 179 -18.12 3.25 -45.20
N GLU A 180 -18.37 2.30 -46.09
CA GLU A 180 -18.32 0.86 -45.77
C GLU A 180 -16.89 0.38 -45.46
N GLU A 181 -15.87 1.16 -45.87
CA GLU A 181 -14.46 0.89 -45.59
C GLU A 181 -14.00 1.51 -44.26
N ASP A 182 -13.39 0.69 -43.40
CA ASP A 182 -12.87 1.13 -42.09
C ASP A 182 -11.64 2.06 -42.23
N ASN A 183 -11.71 3.23 -41.62
CA ASN A 183 -10.55 4.10 -41.38
C ASN A 183 -9.97 3.87 -39.97
N VAL A 184 -8.72 4.29 -39.75
CA VAL A 184 -8.00 4.09 -38.48
C VAL A 184 -8.69 4.74 -37.28
N VAL A 185 -9.31 5.91 -37.47
CA VAL A 185 -9.98 6.64 -36.38
C VAL A 185 -11.25 5.90 -35.94
N ASP A 186 -11.99 5.28 -36.85
CA ASP A 186 -13.15 4.46 -36.51
C ASP A 186 -12.78 3.13 -35.86
N LEU A 187 -11.66 2.49 -36.22
CA LEU A 187 -11.19 1.31 -35.49
C LEU A 187 -10.79 1.66 -34.03
N LEU A 188 -10.13 2.81 -33.82
CA LEU A 188 -9.80 3.32 -32.49
C LEU A 188 -11.06 3.66 -31.68
N ARG A 189 -12.01 4.40 -32.28
CA ARG A 189 -13.32 4.76 -31.69
C ARG A 189 -14.14 3.55 -31.27
N ARG A 190 -14.15 2.49 -32.07
CA ARG A 190 -14.89 1.24 -31.81
C ARG A 190 -14.13 0.27 -30.89
N HIS A 191 -12.96 0.67 -30.36
CA HIS A 191 -12.06 -0.18 -29.56
C HIS A 191 -11.71 -1.52 -30.26
N GLN A 192 -11.53 -1.50 -31.58
CA GLN A 192 -11.15 -2.66 -32.38
C GLN A 192 -9.62 -2.83 -32.51
N LEU A 193 -8.85 -1.96 -31.85
CA LEU A 193 -7.39 -2.04 -31.71
C LEU A 193 -7.03 -1.97 -30.22
N ASP A 194 -6.30 -2.97 -29.72
CA ASP A 194 -5.80 -3.02 -28.35
C ASP A 194 -4.56 -2.13 -28.15
N TYR A 195 -3.86 -1.82 -29.25
CA TYR A 195 -2.62 -1.04 -29.24
C TYR A 195 -2.39 -0.32 -30.58
N PHE A 196 -1.81 0.88 -30.56
CA PHE A 196 -1.47 1.63 -31.77
C PHE A 196 0.01 2.06 -31.79
N ILE A 197 0.71 1.67 -32.86
CA ILE A 197 2.08 2.04 -33.15
C ILE A 197 2.05 3.04 -34.32
N ASN A 198 2.32 4.31 -34.03
CA ASN A 198 2.30 5.40 -35.01
C ASN A 198 3.63 6.16 -35.01
N VAL A 199 4.58 5.74 -35.85
CA VAL A 199 5.90 6.37 -35.95
C VAL A 199 5.88 7.39 -37.09
N PRO A 200 5.91 8.71 -36.80
CA PRO A 200 5.77 9.76 -37.81
C PRO A 200 7.05 9.90 -38.65
N SER A 201 6.91 10.09 -39.96
CA SER A 201 8.06 10.44 -40.80
C SER A 201 8.64 11.80 -40.42
N ALA A 202 9.98 11.88 -40.36
CA ALA A 202 10.74 13.07 -40.00
C ALA A 202 10.70 14.16 -41.09
N ASN A 203 9.53 14.75 -41.31
CA ASN A 203 9.34 15.91 -42.19
C ASN A 203 10.15 17.11 -41.66
N GLN A 204 11.16 17.54 -42.42
CA GLN A 204 12.10 18.60 -42.03
C GLN A 204 11.46 20.01 -41.94
N TYR A 205 10.21 20.16 -42.37
CA TYR A 205 9.50 21.44 -42.39
C TYR A 205 8.50 21.55 -41.23
N ARG A 206 8.73 22.54 -40.36
CA ARG A 206 7.75 23.03 -39.38
C ARG A 206 6.54 23.60 -40.12
N ARG A 207 5.54 22.75 -40.41
CA ARG A 207 4.30 23.14 -41.09
C ARG A 207 3.53 24.19 -40.27
N LEU A 208 2.67 24.94 -40.96
CA LEU A 208 1.80 25.95 -40.36
C LEU A 208 0.86 25.33 -39.32
N ARG A 209 0.50 26.09 -38.28
CA ARG A 209 -0.35 25.66 -37.15
C ARG A 209 -1.77 25.22 -37.54
N SER A 210 -2.15 25.36 -38.81
CA SER A 210 -3.48 25.11 -39.36
C SER A 210 -3.58 23.83 -40.21
N PHE A 211 -2.52 23.00 -40.29
CA PHE A 211 -2.54 21.76 -41.07
C PHE A 211 -2.61 20.51 -40.17
N GLU A 212 -3.81 19.97 -39.97
CA GLU A 212 -4.04 18.75 -39.19
C GLU A 212 -3.78 17.49 -40.02
N SER A 213 -2.54 16.98 -40.01
CA SER A 213 -2.21 15.78 -40.79
C SER A 213 -3.02 14.54 -40.35
N PRO A 214 -3.36 13.60 -41.27
CA PRO A 214 -4.05 12.36 -40.91
C PRO A 214 -3.35 11.53 -39.82
N GLY A 215 -2.01 11.57 -39.76
CA GLY A 215 -1.23 10.97 -38.68
C GLY A 215 -1.46 11.61 -37.31
N TYR A 216 -1.59 12.94 -37.26
CA TYR A 216 -1.95 13.66 -36.03
C TYR A 216 -3.38 13.30 -35.59
N LEU A 217 -4.34 13.27 -36.51
CA LEU A 217 -5.73 12.88 -36.22
C LEU A 217 -5.81 11.47 -35.61
N SER A 218 -5.12 10.48 -36.20
CA SER A 218 -5.08 9.12 -35.65
C SER A 218 -4.37 9.04 -34.28
N ARG A 219 -3.32 9.82 -34.04
CA ARG A 219 -2.67 9.88 -32.72
C ARG A 219 -3.56 10.54 -31.66
N ARG A 220 -4.27 11.62 -32.00
CA ARG A 220 -5.28 12.26 -31.13
C ARG A 220 -6.40 11.29 -30.78
N ALA A 221 -6.99 10.65 -31.79
CA ALA A 221 -8.03 9.63 -31.59
C ALA A 221 -7.57 8.50 -30.66
N SER A 222 -6.34 7.99 -30.81
CA SER A 222 -5.79 6.96 -29.91
C SER A 222 -5.75 7.43 -28.44
N VAL A 223 -5.31 8.66 -28.20
CA VAL A 223 -5.28 9.25 -26.85
C VAL A 223 -6.69 9.51 -26.29
N GLU A 224 -7.61 9.96 -27.12
CA GLU A 224 -8.97 10.35 -26.72
C GLU A 224 -9.87 9.14 -26.46
N PHE A 225 -9.75 8.09 -27.28
CA PHE A 225 -10.38 6.78 -27.05
C PHE A 225 -9.56 5.85 -26.13
N SER A 226 -8.54 6.38 -25.46
CA SER A 226 -7.71 5.66 -24.47
C SER A 226 -7.05 4.36 -24.97
N VAL A 227 -6.79 4.25 -26.28
CA VAL A 227 -6.01 3.16 -26.88
C VAL A 227 -4.52 3.45 -26.70
N PRO A 228 -3.73 2.54 -26.09
CA PRO A 228 -2.31 2.74 -25.85
C PRO A 228 -1.50 3.07 -27.12
N LEU A 229 -0.84 4.23 -27.09
CA LEU A 229 -0.07 4.78 -28.21
C LEU A 229 1.45 4.68 -27.98
N LEU A 230 2.19 4.19 -28.98
CA LEU A 230 3.64 4.31 -29.11
C LEU A 230 4.03 5.08 -30.38
N THR A 231 4.93 6.06 -30.23
CA THR A 231 5.43 6.94 -31.31
C THR A 231 6.94 6.81 -31.55
N ASN A 232 7.57 5.77 -31.01
CA ASN A 232 9.01 5.53 -31.12
C ASN A 232 9.31 4.06 -31.48
N ILE A 233 10.11 3.85 -32.53
CA ILE A 233 10.47 2.54 -33.07
C ILE A 233 11.18 1.64 -32.04
N LYS A 234 12.12 2.16 -31.25
CA LYS A 234 12.88 1.37 -30.27
C LYS A 234 11.99 0.93 -29.09
N CYS A 235 11.01 1.75 -28.70
CA CYS A 235 9.97 1.35 -27.74
C CYS A 235 8.99 0.30 -28.30
N ALA A 236 8.63 0.38 -29.59
CA ALA A 236 7.78 -0.61 -30.24
C ALA A 236 8.47 -1.99 -30.33
N LYS A 237 9.75 -2.02 -30.71
CA LYS A 237 10.58 -3.24 -30.72
C LYS A 237 10.72 -3.85 -29.31
N LEU A 238 10.82 -3.01 -28.27
CA LEU A 238 10.87 -3.49 -26.88
C LEU A 238 9.52 -4.04 -26.41
N LEU A 239 8.39 -3.46 -26.82
CA LEU A 239 7.05 -4.01 -26.52
C LEU A 239 6.90 -5.45 -27.06
N VAL A 240 7.36 -5.75 -28.28
CA VAL A 240 7.28 -7.10 -28.83
C VAL A 240 8.09 -8.11 -28.00
N ARG A 241 9.31 -7.76 -27.58
CA ARG A 241 10.11 -8.60 -26.66
C ARG A 241 9.43 -8.80 -25.29
N CYS A 242 8.61 -7.85 -24.85
CA CYS A 242 7.83 -7.97 -23.62
C CYS A 242 6.59 -8.87 -23.81
N LEU A 243 6.00 -8.89 -25.01
CA LEU A 243 4.93 -9.81 -25.38
C LEU A 243 5.43 -11.25 -25.51
N ASP A 244 6.65 -11.46 -25.99
CA ASP A 244 7.34 -12.76 -25.95
C ASP A 244 7.49 -13.28 -24.51
N LEU A 245 8.03 -12.44 -23.62
CA LEU A 245 8.19 -12.77 -22.20
C LEU A 245 6.83 -13.07 -21.55
N LEU A 246 5.79 -12.30 -21.89
CA LEU A 246 4.43 -12.51 -21.38
C LEU A 246 3.81 -13.81 -21.91
N ALA A 247 4.00 -14.14 -23.18
CA ALA A 247 3.52 -15.39 -23.79
C ALA A 247 4.18 -16.63 -23.17
N ALA A 248 5.48 -16.55 -22.87
CA ALA A 248 6.21 -17.61 -22.17
C ALA A 248 5.72 -17.84 -20.72
N ASN A 249 5.09 -16.84 -20.10
CA ASN A 249 4.52 -16.89 -18.75
C ASN A 249 2.98 -17.02 -18.77
N GLU A 250 2.44 -17.89 -19.64
CA GLU A 250 0.99 -18.16 -19.81
C GLU A 250 0.11 -16.94 -20.18
N GLY A 251 0.68 -15.80 -20.56
CA GLY A 251 -0.04 -14.54 -20.70
C GLY A 251 -0.29 -13.81 -19.36
N ARG A 252 0.36 -14.24 -18.27
CA ARG A 252 0.11 -13.78 -16.90
C ARG A 252 1.36 -13.25 -16.22
N VAL A 253 1.38 -11.94 -15.97
CA VAL A 253 2.45 -11.26 -15.22
C VAL A 253 2.58 -11.83 -13.80
N ALA A 254 1.47 -12.26 -13.19
CA ALA A 254 1.45 -12.90 -11.86
C ALA A 254 2.07 -14.31 -11.83
N ALA A 255 2.44 -14.89 -12.98
CA ALA A 255 3.21 -16.14 -13.05
C ALA A 255 4.73 -15.90 -13.07
N MET A 256 5.17 -14.64 -13.25
CA MET A 256 6.60 -14.28 -13.27
C MET A 256 7.18 -14.32 -11.83
N PRO A 257 8.43 -14.79 -11.65
CA PRO A 257 9.07 -14.78 -10.33
C PRO A 257 9.14 -13.37 -9.72
N LEU A 258 8.86 -13.26 -8.41
CA LEU A 258 8.96 -12.02 -7.66
C LEU A 258 10.26 -11.99 -6.85
N GLY A 259 11.16 -11.07 -7.20
CA GLY A 259 12.50 -10.99 -6.64
C GLY A 259 12.61 -10.16 -5.35
N ALA A 260 13.85 -10.00 -4.87
CA ALA A 260 14.22 -9.02 -3.84
C ALA A 260 14.38 -7.58 -4.41
N TYR A 261 14.18 -7.40 -5.72
CA TYR A 261 14.17 -6.10 -6.38
C TYR A 261 12.75 -5.50 -6.52
N ASP A 262 11.70 -6.33 -6.47
CA ASP A 262 10.31 -5.89 -6.61
C ASP A 262 9.80 -5.13 -5.37
N ALA A 263 10.36 -5.44 -4.19
CA ALA A 263 10.09 -4.74 -2.94
C ALA A 263 11.40 -4.23 -2.33
N ARG A 264 11.56 -2.90 -2.29
CA ARG A 264 12.73 -2.23 -1.69
C ARG A 264 12.31 -1.44 -0.46
N TYR A 265 12.55 -2.02 0.71
CA TYR A 265 12.24 -1.44 2.01
C TYR A 265 13.36 -0.49 2.49
N SER A 266 13.00 0.51 3.31
CA SER A 266 13.97 1.37 4.01
C SER A 266 14.43 0.81 5.37
N ALA A 267 13.68 -0.15 5.90
CA ALA A 267 14.00 -0.91 7.11
C ALA A 267 14.89 -2.12 6.81
N ARG A 268 15.58 -2.65 7.84
CA ARG A 268 16.40 -3.86 7.72
C ARG A 268 15.53 -5.10 7.60
N VAL A 269 15.28 -5.54 6.37
CA VAL A 269 14.71 -6.88 6.12
C VAL A 269 15.78 -7.94 6.36
N ILE A 270 15.43 -8.98 7.12
CA ILE A 270 16.20 -10.22 7.25
C ILE A 270 15.46 -11.36 6.56
N THR A 271 16.21 -12.34 6.04
CA THR A 271 15.64 -13.56 5.45
C THR A 271 16.00 -14.76 6.32
N LEU A 272 15.01 -15.59 6.64
CA LEU A 272 15.15 -16.82 7.42
C LEU A 272 14.63 -18.03 6.60
N PRO A 273 15.10 -19.25 6.87
CA PRO A 273 14.43 -20.45 6.38
C PRO A 273 13.00 -20.54 6.95
N GLY A 274 12.12 -21.29 6.28
CA GLY A 274 10.77 -21.56 6.78
C GLY A 274 10.73 -22.12 8.21
N LEU A 275 10.01 -21.45 9.11
CA LEU A 275 9.93 -21.83 10.53
C LEU A 275 8.94 -22.98 10.76
N VAL A 276 9.19 -23.77 11.81
CA VAL A 276 8.41 -24.99 12.11
C VAL A 276 7.82 -24.92 13.52
N VAL A 277 6.49 -24.94 13.63
CA VAL A 277 5.76 -24.95 14.91
C VAL A 277 5.41 -26.39 15.28
N LEU A 278 6.01 -26.91 16.34
CA LEU A 278 5.85 -28.32 16.78
C LEU A 278 4.47 -28.64 17.37
N ASP A 279 3.78 -27.67 17.95
CA ASP A 279 2.45 -27.84 18.54
C ASP A 279 1.70 -26.50 18.52
N ALA A 280 0.60 -26.43 17.76
CA ALA A 280 -0.31 -25.29 17.71
C ALA A 280 -1.71 -25.68 18.23
N PRO A 281 -2.36 -24.85 19.06
CA PRO A 281 -3.69 -25.15 19.58
C PRO A 281 -4.77 -24.96 18.51
N LEU A 282 -5.65 -25.97 18.35
CA LEU A 282 -6.75 -25.96 17.39
C LEU A 282 -8.05 -26.46 18.03
N VAL A 283 -9.04 -25.58 18.21
CA VAL A 283 -10.25 -25.86 19.01
C VAL A 283 -11.12 -26.96 18.39
N ASP A 284 -11.38 -26.89 17.09
CA ASP A 284 -12.06 -27.96 16.34
C ASP A 284 -11.10 -28.54 15.31
N VAL A 285 -10.48 -29.66 15.67
CA VAL A 285 -9.53 -30.38 14.81
C VAL A 285 -10.20 -30.98 13.57
N ALA A 286 -11.53 -31.17 13.55
CA ALA A 286 -12.25 -31.75 12.43
C ALA A 286 -12.78 -30.71 11.42
N SER A 287 -12.73 -29.41 11.75
CA SER A 287 -13.20 -28.34 10.89
C SER A 287 -12.13 -27.87 9.89
N PRO A 288 -12.39 -27.91 8.56
CA PRO A 288 -11.47 -27.34 7.57
C PRO A 288 -11.22 -25.84 7.75
N THR A 289 -12.23 -25.05 8.16
CA THR A 289 -12.06 -23.59 8.36
C THR A 289 -11.19 -23.27 9.57
N ALA A 290 -11.16 -24.15 10.57
CA ALA A 290 -10.25 -24.04 11.70
C ALA A 290 -8.79 -24.36 11.27
N TRP A 291 -8.60 -25.35 10.41
CA TRP A 291 -7.30 -25.66 9.80
C TRP A 291 -6.79 -24.55 8.88
N GLU A 292 -7.65 -23.94 8.07
CA GLU A 292 -7.35 -22.73 7.29
C GLU A 292 -6.89 -21.60 8.22
N GLY A 293 -7.65 -21.31 9.29
CA GLY A 293 -7.32 -20.26 10.27
C GLY A 293 -5.99 -20.46 10.97
N VAL A 294 -5.70 -21.64 11.53
CA VAL A 294 -4.45 -21.89 12.27
C VAL A 294 -3.23 -21.92 11.35
N SER A 295 -3.37 -22.40 10.10
CA SER A 295 -2.27 -22.39 9.14
C SER A 295 -2.06 -21.02 8.48
N ALA A 296 -3.11 -20.18 8.35
CA ALA A 296 -2.98 -18.77 7.99
C ALA A 296 -2.26 -17.97 9.08
N ALA A 297 -2.60 -18.19 10.35
CA ALA A 297 -1.89 -17.63 11.50
C ALA A 297 -0.44 -18.09 11.57
N ALA A 298 -0.16 -19.36 11.24
CA ALA A 298 1.19 -19.89 11.10
C ALA A 298 2.00 -19.09 10.05
N LEU A 299 1.46 -18.91 8.83
CA LEU A 299 2.11 -18.10 7.79
C LEU A 299 2.34 -16.65 8.23
N ALA A 300 1.36 -16.02 8.91
CA ALA A 300 1.52 -14.66 9.42
C ALA A 300 2.62 -14.54 10.50
N GLY A 301 2.87 -15.61 11.27
CA GLY A 301 4.02 -15.76 12.17
C GLY A 301 5.33 -16.20 11.51
N GLY A 302 5.35 -16.43 10.19
CA GLY A 302 6.52 -16.94 9.46
C GLY A 302 6.72 -18.45 9.54
N ALA A 303 5.78 -19.19 10.14
CA ALA A 303 5.81 -20.65 10.16
C ALA A 303 5.27 -21.21 8.83
N THR A 304 6.16 -21.82 8.07
CA THR A 304 5.83 -22.55 6.83
C THR A 304 5.27 -23.94 7.12
N THR A 305 5.46 -24.42 8.35
CA THR A 305 5.07 -25.75 8.80
C THR A 305 4.45 -25.68 10.20
N VAL A 306 3.28 -26.30 10.39
CA VAL A 306 2.54 -26.33 11.66
C VAL A 306 2.06 -27.75 12.01
N CYS A 307 2.39 -28.23 13.21
CA CYS A 307 1.91 -29.50 13.73
C CYS A 307 0.85 -29.30 14.82
N VAL A 308 -0.17 -30.16 14.83
CA VAL A 308 -1.39 -30.00 15.64
C VAL A 308 -1.78 -31.32 16.31
N SER A 309 -2.41 -31.23 17.48
CA SER A 309 -3.06 -32.34 18.20
C SER A 309 -4.13 -33.07 17.36
N SER A 310 -4.32 -34.38 17.58
CA SER A 310 -5.53 -35.09 17.13
C SER A 310 -6.68 -34.99 18.14
N ALA A 311 -6.39 -34.66 19.40
CA ALA A 311 -7.37 -34.36 20.43
C ALA A 311 -7.64 -32.85 20.52
N ALA A 312 -8.92 -32.46 20.60
CA ALA A 312 -9.32 -31.07 20.81
C ALA A 312 -8.88 -30.53 22.20
N PRO A 313 -8.48 -29.25 22.31
CA PRO A 313 -8.02 -28.64 23.55
C PRO A 313 -9.14 -28.57 24.59
N GLN A 314 -8.80 -28.96 25.82
CA GLN A 314 -9.78 -29.43 26.80
C GLN A 314 -10.22 -28.29 27.76
N GLY A 315 -11.20 -27.51 27.34
CA GLY A 315 -11.79 -26.44 28.17
C GLY A 315 -12.68 -26.97 29.31
N ARG A 316 -12.47 -26.46 30.54
CA ARG A 316 -13.38 -26.68 31.68
C ARG A 316 -14.57 -25.71 31.61
N ARG A 317 -15.71 -26.10 32.18
CA ARG A 317 -16.87 -25.19 32.34
C ARG A 317 -16.55 -24.02 33.26
N THR A 318 -17.06 -22.85 32.89
CA THR A 318 -17.35 -21.72 33.79
C THR A 318 -18.75 -21.23 33.45
N ASP A 319 -19.64 -21.18 34.43
CA ASP A 319 -21.03 -20.75 34.23
C ASP A 319 -21.16 -19.22 34.36
N GLY A 320 -21.90 -18.58 33.45
CA GLY A 320 -22.37 -17.19 33.61
C GLY A 320 -21.87 -16.15 32.59
N GLN A 321 -22.80 -15.74 31.71
CA GLN A 321 -22.85 -14.53 30.86
C GLN A 321 -21.70 -14.22 29.85
N PRO A 322 -22.03 -13.93 28.57
CA PRO A 322 -21.10 -13.36 27.60
C PRO A 322 -21.15 -11.82 27.57
N SER A 323 -19.98 -11.17 27.62
CA SER A 323 -19.80 -9.74 27.33
C SER A 323 -19.25 -9.52 25.91
N SER A 324 -19.77 -8.54 25.18
CA SER A 324 -19.45 -8.31 23.76
C SER A 324 -18.33 -7.30 23.51
N ALA A 325 -17.17 -7.73 22.97
CA ALA A 325 -16.19 -6.84 22.35
C ALA A 325 -15.19 -7.52 21.40
N SER A 326 -15.04 -6.98 20.19
CA SER A 326 -13.85 -7.01 19.32
C SER A 326 -13.34 -8.33 18.70
N SER A 327 -12.66 -8.20 17.55
CA SER A 327 -12.21 -9.29 16.69
C SER A 327 -10.69 -9.51 16.72
N SER A 328 -10.18 -10.17 17.76
CA SER A 328 -8.80 -10.69 17.80
C SER A 328 -8.61 -11.89 18.75
N ALA A 329 -9.60 -12.78 18.84
CA ALA A 329 -9.55 -13.96 19.70
C ALA A 329 -10.35 -15.14 19.08
N ALA A 330 -9.65 -16.06 18.41
CA ALA A 330 -10.24 -17.27 17.82
C ALA A 330 -10.30 -18.45 18.83
N VAL A 331 -10.56 -18.17 20.11
CA VAL A 331 -10.66 -19.17 21.18
C VAL A 331 -11.79 -18.82 22.15
N ALA A 332 -12.57 -19.83 22.53
CA ALA A 332 -13.60 -19.90 23.57
C ALA A 332 -15.09 -19.81 23.14
N ALA A 333 -15.92 -20.59 23.88
CA ALA A 333 -17.37 -20.52 24.00
C ALA A 333 -18.28 -20.92 22.81
N ALA A 334 -18.28 -22.21 22.45
CA ALA A 334 -19.52 -22.91 22.07
C ALA A 334 -19.44 -24.41 22.45
N ALA A 335 -20.22 -24.86 23.44
CA ALA A 335 -20.25 -26.26 23.84
C ALA A 335 -21.58 -26.68 24.48
N ALA A 336 -22.34 -27.52 23.77
CA ALA A 336 -23.34 -28.42 24.35
C ALA A 336 -22.81 -29.86 24.18
N PRO A 337 -22.74 -30.69 25.25
CA PRO A 337 -21.95 -31.91 25.20
C PRO A 337 -22.70 -33.09 24.56
N ALA A 338 -22.28 -33.49 23.37
CA ALA A 338 -22.35 -34.90 22.98
C ALA A 338 -21.36 -35.70 23.86
N LYS A 339 -21.68 -36.97 24.19
CA LYS A 339 -20.77 -37.84 24.95
C LYS A 339 -19.51 -38.14 24.12
N ALA A 340 -18.39 -37.53 24.49
CA ALA A 340 -17.11 -37.68 23.80
C ALA A 340 -16.40 -39.03 24.12
N THR A 341 -17.03 -40.13 23.72
CA THR A 341 -16.35 -41.41 23.46
C THR A 341 -16.23 -41.57 21.94
N VAL A 342 -15.28 -40.85 21.36
CA VAL A 342 -14.89 -40.91 19.94
C VAL A 342 -13.47 -41.49 19.88
N GLY A 343 -13.22 -42.43 18.98
CA GLY A 343 -11.94 -43.13 18.91
C GLY A 343 -10.81 -42.19 18.49
N THR A 344 -9.61 -42.34 19.07
CA THR A 344 -8.44 -41.53 18.65
C THR A 344 -8.05 -41.75 17.18
N VAL A 345 -8.41 -42.91 16.61
CA VAL A 345 -8.33 -43.18 15.15
C VAL A 345 -9.28 -42.29 14.35
N GLU A 346 -10.52 -42.09 14.81
CA GLU A 346 -11.54 -41.31 14.12
C GLU A 346 -11.20 -39.82 14.17
N ALA A 347 -10.82 -39.31 15.35
CA ALA A 347 -10.38 -37.93 15.54
C ALA A 347 -9.14 -37.61 14.70
N PHE A 348 -8.12 -38.48 14.73
CA PHE A 348 -6.93 -38.38 13.89
C PHE A 348 -7.25 -38.35 12.39
N THR A 349 -8.16 -39.22 11.95
CA THR A 349 -8.56 -39.33 10.53
C THR A 349 -9.39 -38.11 10.09
N ALA A 350 -10.25 -37.59 10.97
CA ALA A 350 -10.99 -36.35 10.72
C ALA A 350 -10.04 -35.14 10.61
N ALA A 351 -9.07 -35.02 11.53
CA ALA A 351 -8.07 -33.95 11.50
C ALA A 351 -7.20 -33.99 10.25
N SER A 352 -6.68 -35.17 9.88
CA SER A 352 -5.88 -35.34 8.67
C SER A 352 -6.66 -34.97 7.40
N ARG A 353 -7.96 -35.30 7.35
CA ARG A 353 -8.85 -34.96 6.22
C ARG A 353 -9.13 -33.45 6.16
N ALA A 354 -9.38 -32.82 7.29
CA ALA A 354 -9.66 -31.38 7.37
C ALA A 354 -8.43 -30.55 7.01
N ALA A 355 -7.24 -30.94 7.49
CA ALA A 355 -5.96 -30.37 7.09
C ALA A 355 -5.73 -30.50 5.57
N SER A 356 -5.87 -31.72 5.02
CA SER A 356 -5.73 -31.99 3.58
C SER A 356 -6.66 -31.14 2.70
N ALA A 357 -7.82 -30.74 3.21
CA ALA A 357 -8.81 -29.99 2.45
C ALA A 357 -8.62 -28.46 2.50
N ALA A 358 -7.92 -27.93 3.51
CA ALA A 358 -7.95 -26.49 3.80
C ALA A 358 -6.65 -25.86 4.33
N ALA A 359 -5.64 -26.64 4.74
CA ALA A 359 -4.39 -26.05 5.24
C ALA A 359 -3.66 -25.25 4.15
N VAL A 360 -3.20 -24.04 4.50
CA VAL A 360 -2.45 -23.12 3.63
C VAL A 360 -0.94 -23.12 3.89
N ALA A 361 -0.52 -23.72 5.01
CA ALA A 361 0.87 -24.03 5.36
C ALA A 361 1.06 -25.56 5.40
N ASP A 362 2.30 -26.04 5.36
CA ASP A 362 2.57 -27.47 5.52
C ASP A 362 2.17 -27.95 6.91
N TRP A 363 1.65 -29.16 6.99
CA TRP A 363 0.91 -29.58 8.17
C TRP A 363 1.23 -31.01 8.58
N GLY A 364 0.95 -31.30 9.85
CA GLY A 364 1.02 -32.67 10.36
C GLY A 364 0.21 -32.82 11.65
N VAL A 365 -0.32 -34.02 11.86
CA VAL A 365 -1.14 -34.34 13.03
C VAL A 365 -0.37 -35.28 13.97
N TRP A 366 -0.34 -34.95 15.26
CA TRP A 366 0.13 -35.85 16.32
C TRP A 366 -0.97 -36.88 16.64
N ALA A 367 -0.60 -38.13 16.86
CA ALA A 367 -1.54 -39.11 17.44
C ALA A 367 -1.53 -38.98 18.97
N ASP A 368 -2.70 -38.94 19.60
CA ASP A 368 -2.83 -38.76 21.05
C ASP A 368 -2.95 -40.09 21.82
N ALA A 369 -2.09 -40.26 22.80
CA ALA A 369 -2.10 -41.39 23.71
C ALA A 369 -3.10 -41.19 24.86
N THR A 370 -3.79 -42.26 25.23
CA THR A 370 -4.50 -42.41 26.51
C THR A 370 -4.03 -43.71 27.16
N ALA A 371 -4.18 -43.84 28.48
CA ALA A 371 -3.73 -45.02 29.23
C ALA A 371 -4.25 -46.37 28.70
N GLY A 372 -5.34 -46.39 27.92
CA GLY A 372 -5.93 -47.62 27.36
C GLY A 372 -5.74 -47.83 25.84
N ASN A 373 -5.20 -46.88 25.07
CA ASN A 373 -5.31 -46.92 23.60
C ASN A 373 -4.05 -47.37 22.82
N ALA A 374 -2.99 -47.87 23.49
CA ALA A 374 -1.71 -48.24 22.85
C ALA A 374 -1.83 -49.19 21.65
N ALA A 375 -2.63 -50.26 21.77
CA ALA A 375 -2.87 -51.20 20.68
C ALA A 375 -3.63 -50.57 19.48
N VAL A 376 -4.48 -49.58 19.75
CA VAL A 376 -5.37 -48.92 18.77
C VAL A 376 -4.68 -47.76 18.05
N VAL A 377 -3.72 -47.10 18.72
CA VAL A 377 -2.98 -45.96 18.16
C VAL A 377 -1.78 -46.42 17.31
N LYS A 378 -1.15 -47.56 17.61
CA LYS A 378 0.00 -48.09 16.85
C LYS A 378 -0.16 -48.09 15.30
N PRO A 379 -1.31 -48.46 14.70
CA PRO A 379 -1.52 -48.35 13.25
C PRO A 379 -1.43 -46.92 12.69
N LEU A 380 -1.79 -45.91 13.50
CA LEU A 380 -1.71 -44.49 13.14
C LEU A 380 -0.27 -44.00 12.95
N ALA A 381 0.76 -44.74 13.37
CA ALA A 381 2.15 -44.34 13.22
C ALA A 381 2.63 -44.22 11.76
N ARG A 382 1.85 -44.72 10.79
CA ARG A 382 2.05 -44.41 9.35
C ARG A 382 1.43 -43.08 8.93
N GLY A 383 0.39 -42.65 9.64
CA GLY A 383 -0.38 -41.42 9.39
C GLY A 383 0.13 -40.20 10.16
N ALA A 384 0.57 -40.39 11.40
CA ALA A 384 0.92 -39.31 12.31
C ALA A 384 2.37 -38.82 12.15
N VAL A 385 2.59 -37.58 12.57
CA VAL A 385 3.93 -36.99 12.77
C VAL A 385 4.71 -37.76 13.84
N GLY A 386 4.03 -38.11 14.92
CA GLY A 386 4.55 -38.83 16.08
C GLY A 386 3.42 -39.11 17.09
N LEU A 387 3.79 -39.66 18.25
CA LEU A 387 2.88 -39.88 19.37
C LEU A 387 3.02 -38.78 20.42
N ARG A 388 1.91 -38.33 20.99
CA ARG A 388 1.82 -37.36 22.09
C ARG A 388 1.31 -38.05 23.35
N ILE A 389 2.14 -38.11 24.39
CA ILE A 389 1.81 -38.60 25.73
C ILE A 389 1.75 -37.40 26.68
N GLU A 390 0.60 -36.72 26.71
CA GLU A 390 0.35 -35.58 27.59
C GLU A 390 -0.86 -35.85 28.51
N PRO A 391 -0.71 -36.69 29.55
CA PRO A 391 -1.79 -37.04 30.48
C PRO A 391 -2.22 -35.83 31.34
N ARG A 392 -3.47 -35.83 31.80
CA ARG A 392 -3.88 -34.93 32.88
C ARG A 392 -3.24 -35.34 34.22
N ALA A 393 -3.23 -34.41 35.18
CA ALA A 393 -2.75 -34.68 36.53
C ALA A 393 -3.53 -35.81 37.21
N ASP A 394 -4.86 -35.79 37.12
CA ASP A 394 -5.76 -36.82 37.65
C ASP A 394 -5.65 -38.17 36.92
N GLU A 395 -5.32 -38.16 35.63
CA GLU A 395 -5.07 -39.37 34.82
C GLU A 395 -3.72 -40.04 35.14
N TRP A 396 -2.78 -39.30 35.74
CA TRP A 396 -1.47 -39.84 36.13
C TRP A 396 -1.46 -40.42 37.55
N GLU A 397 -2.26 -39.88 38.48
CA GLU A 397 -2.28 -40.35 39.88
C GLU A 397 -2.97 -41.72 40.06
N ALA A 398 -3.67 -42.23 39.04
CA ALA A 398 -4.27 -43.56 39.03
C ALA A 398 -3.19 -44.67 38.86
N PRO A 399 -2.94 -45.56 39.86
CA PRO A 399 -1.83 -46.52 39.80
C PRO A 399 -1.86 -47.47 38.60
N ALA A 400 -3.06 -47.83 38.12
CA ALA A 400 -3.25 -48.70 36.95
C ALA A 400 -2.85 -48.03 35.62
N ALA A 401 -2.79 -46.69 35.55
CA ALA A 401 -2.52 -45.97 34.31
C ALA A 401 -1.05 -46.04 33.89
N THR A 402 -0.10 -46.08 34.86
CA THR A 402 1.35 -46.05 34.60
C THR A 402 1.81 -47.17 33.66
N ALA A 403 1.28 -48.39 33.83
CA ALA A 403 1.60 -49.52 32.95
C ALA A 403 1.09 -49.31 31.51
N GLY A 404 -0.09 -48.70 31.35
CA GLY A 404 -0.64 -48.32 30.05
C GLY A 404 0.17 -47.23 29.35
N TRP A 405 0.63 -46.23 30.10
CA TRP A 405 1.51 -45.16 29.60
C TRP A 405 2.89 -45.68 29.17
N LEU A 406 3.49 -46.60 29.92
CA LEU A 406 4.74 -47.26 29.53
C LEU A 406 4.55 -48.16 28.29
N GLY A 407 3.41 -48.86 28.19
CA GLY A 407 3.07 -49.68 27.02
C GLY A 407 3.07 -48.93 25.68
N HIS A 408 2.85 -47.60 25.68
CA HIS A 408 3.02 -46.76 24.49
C HIS A 408 4.48 -46.63 24.05
N VAL A 409 5.40 -46.45 25.00
CA VAL A 409 6.85 -46.29 24.77
C VAL A 409 7.42 -47.54 24.09
N ASP A 410 6.93 -48.72 24.49
CA ASP A 410 7.31 -50.00 23.89
C ASP A 410 6.63 -50.26 22.54
N THR A 411 5.33 -49.94 22.39
CA THR A 411 4.54 -50.42 21.23
C THR A 411 4.59 -49.52 20.00
N TRP A 412 4.87 -48.22 20.14
CA TRP A 412 5.04 -47.28 19.01
C TRP A 412 6.25 -47.66 18.12
N PRO A 413 6.39 -47.21 16.85
CA PRO A 413 7.61 -47.49 16.08
C PRO A 413 8.83 -46.70 16.56
N ARG A 414 10.04 -47.30 16.52
CA ARG A 414 11.29 -46.62 16.93
C ARG A 414 11.73 -45.47 16.03
N SER A 415 11.35 -45.47 14.76
CA SER A 415 11.64 -44.40 13.80
C SER A 415 10.61 -43.26 13.78
N ALA A 416 9.66 -43.25 14.72
CA ALA A 416 8.61 -42.23 14.81
C ALA A 416 8.78 -41.41 16.11
N PRO A 417 8.75 -40.06 16.04
CA PRO A 417 8.85 -39.18 17.21
C PRO A 417 7.87 -39.51 18.34
N LEU A 418 8.33 -39.25 19.57
CA LEU A 418 7.60 -39.49 20.81
C LEU A 418 7.69 -38.25 21.71
N ARG A 419 6.60 -37.48 21.78
CA ARG A 419 6.44 -36.26 22.56
C ARG A 419 5.80 -36.59 23.91
N ILE A 420 6.40 -36.17 25.03
CA ILE A 420 5.96 -36.50 26.40
C ILE A 420 5.77 -35.25 27.26
N ALA A 421 4.82 -35.25 28.20
CA ALA A 421 4.60 -34.13 29.12
C ALA A 421 5.83 -33.82 30.00
N SER A 422 6.03 -32.53 30.27
CA SER A 422 7.11 -32.00 31.12
C SER A 422 6.91 -32.17 32.64
N SER A 423 5.74 -32.58 33.13
CA SER A 423 5.36 -32.37 34.53
C SER A 423 5.78 -33.49 35.50
N GLY A 424 6.81 -33.26 36.31
CA GLY A 424 7.07 -33.93 37.59
C GLY A 424 7.12 -35.46 37.52
N ARG A 425 6.28 -36.15 38.32
CA ARG A 425 6.24 -37.62 38.40
C ARG A 425 5.97 -38.31 37.05
N ALA A 426 5.22 -37.67 36.15
CA ALA A 426 4.97 -38.20 34.82
C ALA A 426 6.23 -38.15 33.95
N LEU A 427 6.93 -37.01 33.97
CA LEU A 427 8.20 -36.86 33.26
C LEU A 427 9.24 -37.87 33.76
N ALA A 428 9.40 -38.02 35.07
CA ALA A 428 10.35 -38.97 35.66
C ALA A 428 10.12 -40.43 35.22
N ALA A 429 8.87 -40.90 35.22
CA ALA A 429 8.53 -42.27 34.84
C ALA A 429 8.61 -42.50 33.32
N LEU A 430 8.19 -41.53 32.50
CA LEU A 430 8.28 -41.62 31.04
C LEU A 430 9.75 -41.54 30.56
N LEU A 431 10.60 -40.74 31.21
CA LEU A 431 12.04 -40.76 30.99
C LEU A 431 12.65 -42.11 31.38
N PHE A 432 12.29 -42.67 32.54
CA PHE A 432 12.78 -44.00 32.95
C PHE A 432 12.38 -45.10 31.95
N GLY A 433 11.12 -45.11 31.52
CA GLY A 433 10.64 -46.00 30.45
C GLY A 433 11.42 -45.81 29.16
N ALA A 434 11.69 -44.57 28.75
CA ALA A 434 12.47 -44.29 27.56
C ALA A 434 13.93 -44.80 27.65
N VAL A 435 14.56 -44.73 28.83
CA VAL A 435 15.88 -45.32 29.05
C VAL A 435 15.84 -46.85 28.92
N VAL A 436 14.89 -47.51 29.59
CA VAL A 436 14.76 -48.98 29.56
C VAL A 436 14.47 -49.49 28.14
N SER A 437 13.56 -48.83 27.42
CA SER A 437 13.14 -49.24 26.08
C SER A 437 14.07 -48.74 24.96
N GLY A 438 15.16 -48.03 25.28
CA GLY A 438 16.15 -47.50 24.34
C GLY A 438 15.54 -46.51 23.34
N ARG A 439 15.02 -45.39 23.86
CA ARG A 439 14.12 -44.47 23.14
C ARG A 439 14.55 -43.01 23.17
N ASP A 440 14.56 -42.45 21.97
CA ASP A 440 14.51 -41.01 21.73
C ASP A 440 13.15 -40.44 22.18
N VAL A 441 13.18 -39.37 22.97
CA VAL A 441 11.98 -38.67 23.46
C VAL A 441 12.13 -37.16 23.43
N HIS A 442 11.00 -36.47 23.26
CA HIS A 442 10.92 -35.02 23.24
C HIS A 442 9.99 -34.50 24.36
N VAL A 443 10.56 -33.78 25.32
CA VAL A 443 9.84 -33.25 26.49
C VAL A 443 9.14 -31.95 26.11
N ALA A 444 7.80 -32.02 26.08
CA ALA A 444 6.92 -30.95 25.64
C ALA A 444 6.81 -29.84 26.68
N ARG A 445 7.09 -28.59 26.28
CA ARG A 445 6.81 -27.37 27.06
C ARG A 445 7.34 -27.46 28.51
N LEU A 446 8.66 -27.45 28.68
CA LEU A 446 9.29 -27.28 30.01
C LEU A 446 8.79 -26.00 30.69
N ARG A 447 8.51 -26.08 32.00
CA ARG A 447 7.99 -24.95 32.78
C ARG A 447 8.72 -24.75 34.11
N ARG A 448 8.94 -25.80 34.91
CA ARG A 448 9.48 -25.65 36.28
C ARG A 448 10.97 -25.93 36.39
N ARG A 449 11.62 -25.34 37.39
CA ARG A 449 13.03 -25.61 37.73
C ARG A 449 13.29 -27.10 38.06
N GLU A 450 12.32 -27.80 38.64
CA GLU A 450 12.42 -29.26 38.89
C GLU A 450 12.45 -30.09 37.59
N ASP A 451 11.62 -29.74 36.60
CA ASP A 451 11.52 -30.46 35.32
C ASP A 451 12.74 -30.19 34.44
N VAL A 452 13.22 -28.95 34.44
CA VAL A 452 14.48 -28.53 33.82
C VAL A 452 15.66 -29.33 34.40
N GLY A 453 15.73 -29.48 35.73
CA GLY A 453 16.76 -30.28 36.40
C GLY A 453 16.76 -31.76 35.98
N MET A 454 15.57 -32.36 35.80
CA MET A 454 15.45 -33.74 35.31
C MET A 454 15.94 -33.89 33.86
N VAL A 455 15.60 -32.95 32.96
CA VAL A 455 16.09 -32.98 31.57
C VAL A 455 17.59 -32.70 31.49
N ALA A 456 18.11 -31.78 32.30
CA ALA A 456 19.55 -31.51 32.41
C ALA A 456 20.33 -32.78 32.81
N ALA A 457 19.87 -33.47 33.85
CA ALA A 457 20.47 -34.73 34.32
C ALA A 457 20.36 -35.86 33.29
N ALA A 458 19.29 -35.90 32.49
CA ALA A 458 19.13 -36.86 31.41
C ALA A 458 20.11 -36.59 30.25
N LYS A 459 20.20 -35.34 29.78
CA LYS A 459 21.15 -34.93 28.74
C LYS A 459 22.61 -35.12 29.18
N ALA A 460 22.95 -34.80 30.42
CA ALA A 460 24.29 -35.03 30.98
C ALA A 460 24.70 -36.52 30.96
N LYS A 461 23.74 -37.43 31.12
CA LYS A 461 23.95 -38.90 30.98
C LYS A 461 23.93 -39.39 29.53
N ARG A 462 23.96 -38.48 28.54
CA ARG A 462 23.89 -38.76 27.09
C ARG A 462 22.66 -39.55 26.65
N LEU A 463 21.54 -39.40 27.38
CA LEU A 463 20.27 -39.96 26.95
C LEU A 463 19.73 -39.16 25.74
N ALA A 464 19.03 -39.84 24.83
CA ALA A 464 18.45 -39.25 23.62
C ALA A 464 17.18 -38.42 23.92
N VAL A 465 17.32 -37.41 24.78
CA VAL A 465 16.24 -36.53 25.22
C VAL A 465 16.40 -35.17 24.55
N THR A 466 15.33 -34.68 23.93
CA THR A 466 15.20 -33.28 23.52
C THR A 466 14.05 -32.61 24.30
N CYS A 467 13.93 -31.30 24.23
CA CYS A 467 12.85 -30.55 24.88
C CYS A 467 12.49 -29.24 24.17
N ASP A 468 11.26 -28.77 24.38
CA ASP A 468 10.83 -27.42 24.00
C ASP A 468 10.40 -26.59 25.21
N VAL A 469 10.41 -25.26 25.05
CA VAL A 469 9.79 -24.30 25.98
C VAL A 469 8.71 -23.52 25.25
N ASN A 470 7.64 -23.13 25.95
CA ASN A 470 6.66 -22.19 25.39
C ASN A 470 7.23 -20.76 25.46
N VAL A 471 7.22 -20.04 24.35
CA VAL A 471 7.68 -18.64 24.27
C VAL A 471 7.00 -17.76 25.31
N LEU A 472 5.70 -17.96 25.57
CA LEU A 472 4.96 -17.17 26.55
C LEU A 472 5.46 -17.38 27.99
N ASP A 473 5.97 -18.56 28.31
CA ASP A 473 6.49 -18.88 29.64
C ASP A 473 7.86 -18.21 29.89
N LEU A 474 8.65 -17.94 28.84
CA LEU A 474 9.90 -17.16 28.94
C LEU A 474 9.66 -15.67 29.26
N TYR A 475 8.54 -15.09 28.81
CA TYR A 475 8.23 -13.66 28.98
C TYR A 475 7.12 -13.38 30.02
N ALA A 476 6.62 -14.41 30.69
CA ALA A 476 5.51 -14.33 31.63
C ALA A 476 5.82 -13.38 32.82
N GLY A 477 5.20 -12.20 32.84
CA GLY A 477 5.27 -11.25 33.97
C GLY A 477 6.18 -10.03 33.78
N ALA A 478 6.34 -9.53 32.55
CA ALA A 478 7.01 -8.25 32.28
C ALA A 478 6.16 -6.99 32.62
N GLY A 479 4.87 -7.15 32.90
CA GLY A 479 3.92 -6.07 33.25
C GLY A 479 3.28 -6.25 34.62
N ASP A 480 3.25 -5.15 35.39
CA ASP A 480 2.56 -4.89 36.67
C ASP A 480 2.35 -5.99 37.73
N ARG A 481 2.89 -5.72 38.92
CA ARG A 481 2.68 -6.48 40.17
C ARG A 481 1.27 -6.32 40.79
N ALA A 482 0.25 -5.94 40.01
CA ALA A 482 -1.01 -5.37 40.52
C ALA A 482 -2.26 -6.27 40.39
N SER A 483 -2.26 -7.31 39.55
CA SER A 483 -3.48 -8.11 39.23
C SER A 483 -3.39 -9.61 39.54
N ALA A 484 -2.33 -10.06 40.20
CA ALA A 484 -2.02 -11.49 40.46
C ALA A 484 -2.95 -12.20 41.47
N ALA A 485 -4.19 -11.74 41.62
CA ALA A 485 -5.17 -12.23 42.60
C ALA A 485 -6.47 -12.82 41.98
N SER A 486 -6.67 -12.76 40.65
CA SER A 486 -7.97 -13.12 40.04
C SER A 486 -7.96 -13.91 38.73
N SER A 487 -6.85 -14.56 38.34
CA SER A 487 -6.73 -15.25 37.03
C SER A 487 -6.18 -16.69 37.10
N THR A 488 -6.87 -17.58 37.82
CA THR A 488 -6.52 -19.02 37.91
C THR A 488 -7.16 -19.84 36.78
N SER A 489 -6.66 -19.73 35.54
CA SER A 489 -7.25 -20.44 34.38
C SER A 489 -6.25 -20.90 33.30
N ALA A 490 -5.07 -21.38 33.69
CA ALA A 490 -4.16 -22.12 32.81
C ALA A 490 -3.81 -23.48 33.42
N ALA A 491 -3.61 -24.51 32.58
CA ALA A 491 -3.25 -25.86 33.04
C ALA A 491 -1.78 -25.89 33.49
N GLY A 492 -1.57 -26.05 34.80
CA GLY A 492 -0.32 -25.70 35.47
C GLY A 492 -0.32 -24.22 35.83
N GLY A 493 -0.29 -23.93 37.14
CA GLY A 493 -0.50 -22.60 37.71
C GLY A 493 0.52 -21.53 37.30
N ALA A 494 0.37 -20.35 37.90
CA ALA A 494 1.27 -19.21 37.66
C ALA A 494 2.74 -19.61 37.91
N LEU A 495 3.60 -19.31 36.94
CA LEU A 495 5.04 -19.50 37.06
C LEU A 495 5.61 -18.57 38.13
N SER A 496 6.52 -19.08 38.95
CA SER A 496 7.32 -18.23 39.84
C SER A 496 8.36 -17.43 39.05
N SER A 497 8.97 -16.43 39.70
CA SER A 497 10.23 -15.83 39.20
C SER A 497 11.26 -16.92 38.92
N ASP A 498 11.48 -17.75 39.93
CA ASP A 498 12.52 -18.76 40.02
C ASP A 498 12.42 -19.83 38.92
N ASP A 499 11.20 -20.19 38.51
CA ASP A 499 10.96 -21.09 37.37
C ASP A 499 11.28 -20.43 36.03
N ARG A 500 10.85 -19.17 35.83
CA ARG A 500 11.15 -18.42 34.59
C ARG A 500 12.65 -18.19 34.46
N ASP A 501 13.30 -17.83 35.56
CA ASP A 501 14.72 -17.52 35.60
C ASP A 501 15.52 -18.82 35.36
N ALA A 502 15.05 -19.98 35.87
CA ALA A 502 15.60 -21.29 35.52
C ALA A 502 15.53 -21.64 34.02
N LEU A 503 14.45 -21.21 33.32
CA LEU A 503 14.34 -21.39 31.86
C LEU A 503 15.34 -20.51 31.10
N TRP A 504 15.58 -19.27 31.57
CA TRP A 504 16.60 -18.38 31.00
C TRP A 504 18.04 -18.83 31.32
N GLU A 505 18.28 -19.41 32.49
CA GLU A 505 19.54 -20.09 32.85
C GLU A 505 19.81 -21.33 31.97
N SER A 506 18.79 -21.87 31.29
CA SER A 506 18.81 -23.18 30.63
C SER A 506 18.59 -23.15 29.11
N LEU A 507 18.79 -21.99 28.45
CA LEU A 507 18.56 -21.83 27.00
C LEU A 507 19.40 -22.76 26.10
N ASP A 508 20.56 -23.21 26.58
CA ASP A 508 21.39 -24.20 25.89
C ASP A 508 20.84 -25.63 25.96
N LEU A 509 20.03 -25.93 27.00
CA LEU A 509 19.36 -27.23 27.15
C LEU A 509 18.09 -27.33 26.30
N ILE A 510 17.42 -26.21 26.02
CA ILE A 510 16.22 -26.14 25.16
C ILE A 510 16.61 -26.42 23.71
N ASP A 511 15.90 -27.32 23.00
CA ASP A 511 16.17 -27.65 21.58
C ASP A 511 15.20 -26.95 20.60
N ALA A 512 14.01 -26.57 21.07
CA ALA A 512 12.98 -25.90 20.28
C ALA A 512 12.18 -24.89 21.11
N VAL A 513 11.49 -23.96 20.45
CA VAL A 513 10.51 -23.08 21.10
C VAL A 513 9.12 -23.31 20.48
N THR A 514 8.08 -23.38 21.31
CA THR A 514 6.67 -23.49 20.90
C THR A 514 5.84 -22.30 21.37
N GLY A 515 4.59 -22.20 20.96
CA GLY A 515 3.67 -21.13 21.34
C GLY A 515 2.86 -20.58 20.17
N PRO A 516 2.15 -19.45 20.35
CA PRO A 516 1.39 -18.81 19.28
C PRO A 516 2.32 -18.36 18.14
N PRO A 517 2.11 -18.81 16.88
CA PRO A 517 3.04 -18.54 15.78
C PRO A 517 3.31 -17.05 15.57
N GLU A 518 2.26 -16.23 15.71
CA GLU A 518 2.26 -14.76 15.58
C GLU A 518 3.23 -14.04 16.54
N LEU A 519 3.55 -14.66 17.68
CA LEU A 519 4.38 -14.10 18.75
C LEU A 519 5.74 -14.80 18.89
N LEU A 520 5.84 -16.03 18.37
CA LEU A 520 6.99 -16.92 18.47
C LEU A 520 8.30 -16.25 18.02
N LEU A 521 8.32 -15.75 16.78
CA LEU A 521 9.47 -15.04 16.24
C LEU A 521 9.61 -13.62 16.81
N PRO A 522 8.57 -12.77 16.87
CA PRO A 522 8.75 -11.36 17.24
C PRO A 522 9.17 -11.11 18.69
N LEU A 523 8.80 -11.98 19.64
CA LEU A 523 9.32 -11.90 21.02
C LEU A 523 10.80 -12.31 21.08
N LEU A 524 11.22 -13.32 20.32
CA LEU A 524 12.62 -13.76 20.27
C LEU A 524 13.52 -12.73 19.56
N LEU A 525 13.05 -12.08 18.49
CA LEU A 525 13.80 -11.01 17.81
C LEU A 525 13.95 -9.75 18.68
N ALA A 526 13.01 -9.45 19.59
CA ALA A 526 13.20 -8.42 20.61
C ALA A 526 14.36 -8.76 21.55
N SER A 527 14.40 -9.98 22.10
CA SER A 527 15.55 -10.43 22.90
C SER A 527 16.87 -10.51 22.13
N VAL A 528 16.85 -10.70 20.80
CA VAL A 528 18.06 -10.54 19.96
C VAL A 528 18.47 -9.06 19.85
N HIS A 529 17.51 -8.12 19.77
CA HIS A 529 17.81 -6.69 19.76
C HIS A 529 18.46 -6.24 21.08
N ASP A 530 17.96 -6.74 22.21
CA ASP A 530 18.44 -6.46 23.56
C ASP A 530 19.78 -7.19 23.87
N GLY A 531 20.34 -7.94 22.93
CA GLY A 531 21.59 -8.68 23.09
C GLY A 531 21.50 -9.94 23.99
N ARG A 532 20.28 -10.33 24.39
CA ARG A 532 20.03 -11.53 25.24
C ARG A 532 20.04 -12.84 24.46
N LEU A 533 19.84 -12.79 23.14
CA LEU A 533 19.85 -13.93 22.22
C LEU A 533 20.64 -13.58 20.95
N THR A 534 20.99 -14.61 20.16
CA THR A 534 21.60 -14.43 18.83
C THR A 534 20.69 -14.94 17.72
N MET A 535 20.85 -14.41 16.49
CA MET A 535 20.12 -14.91 15.32
C MET A 535 20.40 -16.39 15.03
N ALA A 536 21.62 -16.87 15.35
CA ALA A 536 21.98 -18.29 15.25
C ALA A 536 21.18 -19.15 16.23
N TRP A 537 20.99 -18.69 17.48
CA TRP A 537 20.13 -19.38 18.45
C TRP A 537 18.68 -19.43 17.95
N VAL A 538 18.13 -18.31 17.46
CA VAL A 538 16.75 -18.26 16.93
C VAL A 538 16.56 -19.21 15.73
N ARG A 539 17.48 -19.21 14.75
CA ARG A 539 17.46 -20.21 13.65
C ARG A 539 17.49 -21.64 14.22
N SER A 540 18.40 -21.90 15.15
CA SER A 540 18.57 -23.23 15.75
C SER A 540 17.28 -23.73 16.40
N ARG A 541 16.55 -22.89 17.16
CA ARG A 541 15.37 -23.31 17.93
C ARG A 541 14.04 -23.22 17.18
N LEU A 542 13.96 -22.47 16.08
CA LEU A 542 12.74 -22.36 15.24
C LEU A 542 12.80 -23.15 13.93
N VAL A 543 13.99 -23.61 13.52
CA VAL A 543 14.21 -24.38 12.28
C VAL A 543 14.94 -25.68 12.58
N ASP A 544 16.22 -25.63 12.95
CA ASP A 544 17.10 -26.81 12.89
C ASP A 544 16.79 -27.87 13.98
N GLY A 545 16.38 -27.42 15.17
CA GLY A 545 15.90 -28.25 16.28
C GLY A 545 14.55 -28.91 15.96
N PRO A 546 13.49 -28.13 15.68
CA PRO A 546 12.19 -28.66 15.26
C PRO A 546 12.28 -29.66 14.10
N ARG A 547 13.02 -29.34 13.03
CA ARG A 547 13.21 -30.26 11.89
C ARG A 547 13.84 -31.59 12.30
N ARG A 548 14.84 -31.56 13.20
CA ARG A 548 15.47 -32.76 13.77
C ARG A 548 14.50 -33.60 14.60
N ILE A 549 13.69 -32.94 15.45
CA ILE A 549 12.67 -33.58 16.29
C ILE A 549 11.59 -34.28 15.42
N LEU A 550 11.25 -33.71 14.26
CA LEU A 550 10.30 -34.31 13.32
C LEU A 550 10.93 -35.33 12.35
N GLY A 551 12.26 -35.44 12.32
CA GLY A 551 12.99 -36.30 11.37
C GLY A 551 13.02 -35.78 9.93
N MET A 552 12.92 -34.46 9.74
CA MET A 552 13.03 -33.78 8.45
C MET A 552 14.51 -33.57 8.05
N ALA A 553 14.77 -33.44 6.74
CA ALA A 553 16.10 -33.11 6.24
C ALA A 553 16.59 -31.75 6.80
N PRO A 554 17.88 -31.61 7.16
CA PRO A 554 18.44 -30.34 7.61
C PRO A 554 18.40 -29.30 6.49
N VAL A 555 18.30 -28.02 6.87
CA VAL A 555 18.48 -26.91 5.91
C VAL A 555 19.98 -26.71 5.70
N PRO A 556 20.47 -26.52 4.46
CA PRO A 556 21.87 -26.18 4.21
C PRO A 556 22.35 -24.99 5.05
N SER A 557 23.63 -25.01 5.39
CA SER A 557 24.32 -23.83 5.93
C SER A 557 24.88 -23.02 4.76
N PRO A 558 24.91 -21.67 4.83
CA PRO A 558 25.73 -20.87 3.91
C PRO A 558 27.18 -21.38 3.90
N GLY A 559 27.80 -21.36 2.72
CA GLY A 559 28.97 -22.19 2.42
C GLY A 559 30.21 -21.90 3.27
N SER A 560 30.84 -22.97 3.76
CA SER A 560 32.14 -22.94 4.44
C SER A 560 33.31 -22.88 3.45
N GLU A 561 33.35 -21.84 2.61
CA GLU A 561 34.48 -21.53 1.72
C GLU A 561 34.96 -20.08 1.91
N ALA A 562 35.37 -19.75 3.13
CA ALA A 562 36.23 -18.61 3.44
C ALA A 562 37.19 -19.02 4.58
N GLY A 563 38.46 -18.63 4.50
CA GLY A 563 39.49 -19.01 5.47
C GLY A 563 39.44 -18.22 6.77
N ASP A 564 40.15 -18.72 7.79
CA ASP A 564 40.17 -18.17 9.15
C ASP A 564 40.61 -16.69 9.21
N ALA A 565 39.87 -15.89 9.97
CA ALA A 565 40.27 -14.57 10.44
C ALA A 565 39.68 -14.33 11.84
N ASP A 566 40.47 -13.70 12.72
CA ASP A 566 40.33 -13.78 14.19
C ASP A 566 39.33 -12.77 14.80
N GLU A 567 38.98 -12.96 16.08
CA GLU A 567 38.17 -12.01 16.86
C GLU A 567 38.93 -10.71 17.15
N ALA A 568 38.28 -9.53 17.00
CA ALA A 568 38.56 -8.35 17.84
C ALA A 568 37.54 -7.19 17.68
N ALA A 569 37.28 -6.53 18.81
CA ALA A 569 36.89 -5.12 18.98
C ALA A 569 35.56 -4.62 18.34
N GLY A 570 34.68 -4.08 19.19
CA GLY A 570 33.41 -3.49 18.78
C GLY A 570 33.49 -2.04 18.26
N GLY A 571 32.53 -1.67 17.42
CA GLY A 571 32.29 -0.30 16.98
C GLY A 571 30.90 -0.17 16.35
N VAL A 572 30.16 0.88 16.68
CA VAL A 572 28.78 1.10 16.19
C VAL A 572 28.81 1.52 14.71
N GLY A 573 28.87 0.54 13.81
CA GLY A 573 28.81 0.71 12.37
C GLY A 573 27.59 0.00 11.78
N ALA A 574 26.73 0.74 11.08
CA ALA A 574 25.61 0.15 10.36
C ALA A 574 26.12 -0.61 9.12
N THR A 575 26.37 -1.91 9.28
CA THR A 575 26.75 -2.81 8.19
C THR A 575 25.56 -3.09 7.27
N SER A 576 25.84 -3.09 5.97
CA SER A 576 24.86 -3.34 4.93
C SER A 576 24.69 -4.83 4.68
N GLY A 577 23.50 -5.36 4.96
CA GLY A 577 22.91 -6.46 4.19
C GLY A 577 23.60 -7.83 4.22
N ASP A 578 24.54 -8.10 5.13
CA ASP A 578 25.14 -9.43 5.23
C ASP A 578 24.27 -10.36 6.08
N GLY A 579 23.40 -11.08 5.38
CA GLY A 579 22.52 -12.12 5.89
C GLY A 579 22.44 -13.29 4.89
N GLY A 580 23.58 -13.66 4.31
CA GLY A 580 23.66 -14.67 3.26
C GLY A 580 23.17 -16.06 3.70
N GLY A 581 22.49 -16.77 2.79
CA GLY A 581 22.26 -18.22 2.91
C GLY A 581 20.82 -18.74 2.83
N ALA A 582 19.80 -17.88 2.77
CA ALA A 582 18.39 -18.33 2.69
C ALA A 582 17.80 -18.36 1.26
N ALA A 583 18.39 -17.59 0.32
CA ALA A 583 17.84 -17.40 -1.02
C ALA A 583 17.92 -18.63 -1.94
N ASP A 584 18.83 -19.57 -1.67
CA ASP A 584 18.97 -20.84 -2.40
C ASP A 584 18.02 -21.94 -1.87
N SER A 585 16.98 -21.55 -1.12
CA SER A 585 15.94 -22.47 -0.64
C SER A 585 14.57 -22.01 -1.12
N ASP A 586 13.80 -22.93 -1.72
CA ASP A 586 12.44 -22.67 -2.20
C ASP A 586 11.41 -22.34 -1.09
N THR A 587 11.83 -22.23 0.18
CA THR A 587 10.94 -22.06 1.33
C THR A 587 11.59 -21.18 2.41
N PHE A 588 11.27 -19.89 2.36
CA PHE A 588 11.89 -18.84 3.18
C PHE A 588 10.88 -17.80 3.66
N VAL A 589 11.32 -17.01 4.65
CA VAL A 589 10.56 -15.96 5.34
C VAL A 589 11.35 -14.68 5.29
N GLU A 590 10.73 -13.57 4.89
CA GLU A 590 11.28 -12.23 5.03
C GLU A 590 10.59 -11.49 6.18
N VAL A 591 11.40 -10.87 7.03
CA VAL A 591 10.95 -10.14 8.22
C VAL A 591 11.55 -8.74 8.16
N ASP A 592 10.70 -7.73 8.20
CA ASP A 592 11.11 -6.36 8.52
C ASP A 592 11.50 -6.35 10.00
N TYR A 593 12.80 -6.44 10.28
CA TYR A 593 13.34 -6.55 11.64
C TYR A 593 13.11 -5.25 12.43
N ASP A 594 13.01 -4.10 11.77
CA ASP A 594 13.04 -2.84 12.49
C ASP A 594 11.67 -2.41 13.05
N GLU A 595 10.56 -2.93 12.51
CA GLU A 595 9.20 -2.70 13.03
C GLU A 595 9.07 -3.18 14.49
N VAL A 596 8.53 -2.32 15.37
CA VAL A 596 8.30 -2.61 16.79
C VAL A 596 6.81 -2.43 17.11
N TRP A 597 6.25 -3.35 17.89
CA TRP A 597 4.84 -3.37 18.29
C TRP A 597 4.69 -4.03 19.66
N ALA A 598 3.52 -3.91 20.29
CA ALA A 598 3.24 -4.55 21.58
C ALA A 598 2.34 -5.77 21.39
N ALA A 599 2.64 -6.87 22.09
CA ALA A 599 1.82 -8.08 22.07
C ALA A 599 0.37 -7.79 22.55
N PRO A 600 -0.67 -8.26 21.84
CA PRO A 600 -2.08 -8.00 22.18
C PRO A 600 -2.48 -8.36 23.62
N ALA A 601 -3.54 -7.73 24.12
CA ALA A 601 -4.14 -8.08 25.42
C ALA A 601 -4.59 -9.56 25.50
N ALA A 602 -4.94 -10.16 24.35
CA ALA A 602 -5.28 -11.58 24.25
C ALA A 602 -4.07 -12.54 24.42
N SER A 603 -2.83 -12.04 24.42
CA SER A 603 -1.59 -12.82 24.53
C SER A 603 -1.27 -13.30 25.96
N GLY A 604 -2.18 -13.09 26.91
CA GLY A 604 -2.07 -13.61 28.28
C GLY A 604 -0.84 -13.06 29.02
N ALA A 605 0.03 -13.95 29.51
CA ALA A 605 1.18 -13.57 30.32
C ALA A 605 2.26 -12.74 29.59
N ALA A 606 2.18 -12.65 28.26
CA ALA A 606 3.01 -11.79 27.42
C ALA A 606 2.29 -10.52 26.91
N ALA A 607 1.06 -10.24 27.34
CA ALA A 607 0.32 -9.05 26.92
C ALA A 607 1.10 -7.76 27.23
N GLY A 608 1.19 -6.85 26.26
CA GLY A 608 1.97 -5.61 26.38
C GLY A 608 3.49 -5.77 26.25
N ALA A 609 4.02 -7.00 26.14
CA ALA A 609 5.45 -7.21 25.92
C ALA A 609 5.92 -6.61 24.57
N PRO A 610 7.15 -6.07 24.48
CA PRO A 610 7.69 -5.55 23.24
C PRO A 610 7.99 -6.68 22.25
N CYS A 611 7.30 -6.68 21.12
CA CYS A 611 7.60 -7.49 19.96
C CYS A 611 8.43 -6.67 18.97
N ARG A 612 9.44 -7.29 18.35
CA ARG A 612 10.22 -6.69 17.27
C ARG A 612 10.24 -7.61 16.06
N GLY A 613 10.12 -7.04 14.87
CA GLY A 613 9.96 -7.80 13.64
C GLY A 613 8.50 -7.92 13.21
N ARG A 614 8.20 -7.62 11.94
CA ARG A 614 6.98 -8.06 11.25
C ARG A 614 7.35 -8.94 10.06
N VAL A 615 6.69 -10.08 9.92
CA VAL A 615 6.78 -10.92 8.71
C VAL A 615 6.19 -10.16 7.53
N ARG A 616 6.99 -9.95 6.49
CA ARG A 616 6.60 -9.27 5.24
C ARG A 616 6.14 -10.25 4.19
N ARG A 617 6.92 -11.31 3.95
CA ARG A 617 6.70 -12.27 2.86
C ARG A 617 7.06 -13.68 3.34
N VAL A 618 6.25 -14.67 2.98
CA VAL A 618 6.54 -16.09 3.18
C VAL A 618 6.41 -16.81 1.84
N VAL A 619 7.46 -17.53 1.46
CA VAL A 619 7.52 -18.37 0.27
C VAL A 619 7.55 -19.83 0.72
N VAL A 620 6.74 -20.67 0.08
CA VAL A 620 6.66 -22.12 0.29
C VAL A 620 6.68 -22.80 -1.08
N ARG A 621 7.62 -23.72 -1.29
CA ARG A 621 7.86 -24.40 -2.59
C ARG A 621 7.87 -23.43 -3.80
N GLY A 622 8.65 -22.35 -3.70
CA GLY A 622 8.82 -21.33 -4.74
C GLY A 622 7.59 -20.43 -4.98
N ARG A 623 6.53 -20.55 -4.17
CA ARG A 623 5.28 -19.77 -4.30
C ARG A 623 5.05 -18.89 -3.10
N ILE A 624 4.57 -17.66 -3.31
CA ILE A 624 4.20 -16.77 -2.20
C ILE A 624 2.97 -17.33 -1.51
N ALA A 625 3.13 -17.72 -0.24
CA ALA A 625 2.05 -18.18 0.62
C ALA A 625 1.42 -17.02 1.40
N TYR A 626 2.22 -15.99 1.76
CA TYR A 626 1.78 -14.80 2.48
C TYR A 626 2.59 -13.57 2.04
N LEU A 627 1.94 -12.41 1.95
CA LEU A 627 2.56 -11.10 1.66
C LEU A 627 1.77 -9.98 2.36
N ASP A 628 2.48 -9.15 3.14
CA ASP A 628 2.04 -7.93 3.84
C ASP A 628 0.60 -8.01 4.41
N GLY A 629 0.38 -8.98 5.30
CA GLY A 629 -0.89 -9.16 6.01
C GLY A 629 -1.92 -10.05 5.30
N LYS A 630 -1.67 -10.48 4.06
CA LYS A 630 -2.59 -11.30 3.26
C LYS A 630 -2.00 -12.66 2.91
N VAL A 631 -2.82 -13.71 3.08
CA VAL A 631 -2.52 -15.06 2.57
C VAL A 631 -2.83 -15.13 1.06
N PHE A 632 -1.92 -15.74 0.31
CA PHE A 632 -2.01 -16.02 -1.13
C PHE A 632 -1.99 -17.52 -1.45
N ALA A 633 -1.57 -18.36 -0.50
CA ALA A 633 -1.74 -19.81 -0.58
C ALA A 633 -3.24 -20.18 -0.62
N ALA A 634 -3.60 -21.10 -1.52
CA ALA A 634 -4.97 -21.61 -1.62
C ALA A 634 -5.26 -22.63 -0.50
N ALA A 635 -6.52 -22.71 -0.08
CA ALA A 635 -6.98 -23.73 0.86
C ALA A 635 -6.62 -25.14 0.33
N GLY A 636 -5.92 -25.93 1.15
CA GLY A 636 -5.44 -27.28 0.80
C GLY A 636 -4.14 -27.32 -0.01
N SER A 637 -3.43 -26.20 -0.17
CA SER A 637 -2.10 -26.17 -0.83
C SER A 637 -0.92 -26.51 0.09
N GLY A 638 -1.17 -26.62 1.40
CA GLY A 638 -0.24 -27.14 2.39
C GLY A 638 -0.03 -28.66 2.25
N ALA A 639 1.24 -29.09 2.24
CA ALA A 639 1.60 -30.49 2.10
C ALA A 639 1.63 -31.21 3.46
N ASP A 640 1.23 -32.48 3.48
CA ASP A 640 1.44 -33.36 4.62
C ASP A 640 2.96 -33.56 4.84
N LEU A 641 3.44 -33.31 6.05
CA LEU A 641 4.85 -33.40 6.43
C LEU A 641 5.50 -34.72 6.01
N ARG A 642 4.76 -35.84 6.01
CA ARG A 642 5.28 -37.16 5.62
C ARG A 642 5.57 -37.28 4.13
N SER A 643 4.95 -36.45 3.28
CA SER A 643 5.31 -36.34 1.86
C SER A 643 6.62 -35.57 1.64
N LEU A 644 7.10 -34.86 2.66
CA LEU A 644 8.33 -34.06 2.66
C LEU A 644 9.50 -34.75 3.40
N VAL A 645 9.27 -35.93 3.97
CA VAL A 645 10.26 -36.75 4.69
C VAL A 645 10.52 -38.03 3.87
N PRO A 646 11.79 -38.39 3.56
CA PRO A 646 12.10 -39.60 2.82
C PRO A 646 11.50 -40.88 3.46
N ASP A 647 11.01 -41.81 2.62
CA ASP A 647 10.29 -43.00 3.10
C ASP A 647 11.17 -43.84 4.04
N ARG A 648 10.63 -44.18 5.22
CA ARG A 648 11.34 -44.86 6.32
C ARG A 648 11.56 -46.36 6.05
N ARG A 649 11.69 -46.76 4.78
CA ARG A 649 11.89 -48.14 4.28
C ARG A 649 13.33 -48.33 3.78
N GLY A 650 14.28 -48.54 4.69
CA GLY A 650 15.69 -48.60 4.29
C GLY A 650 16.65 -49.08 5.36
N GLY A 651 16.32 -50.15 6.08
CA GLY A 651 17.30 -50.85 6.93
C GLY A 651 18.31 -51.63 6.09
N SER A 652 19.29 -50.95 5.48
CA SER A 652 20.47 -51.55 4.86
C SER A 652 21.72 -50.80 5.30
N ALA A 653 22.83 -51.51 5.48
CA ALA A 653 23.98 -51.02 6.26
C ALA A 653 24.76 -49.90 5.56
N THR A 654 24.83 -48.72 6.18
CA THR A 654 25.81 -47.64 5.88
C THR A 654 25.86 -46.56 6.98
N ALA A 655 24.73 -46.26 7.64
CA ALA A 655 24.59 -45.17 8.61
C ALA A 655 25.35 -45.32 9.95
N ALA A 656 26.28 -46.27 10.08
CA ALA A 656 27.07 -46.51 11.29
C ALA A 656 28.41 -45.74 11.34
N ALA A 657 28.84 -45.12 10.24
CA ALA A 657 30.20 -44.56 10.10
C ALA A 657 30.35 -43.06 10.43
N ALA A 658 29.25 -42.30 10.56
CA ALA A 658 29.29 -40.83 10.58
C ALA A 658 29.45 -40.19 11.99
N ALA A 659 29.45 -40.98 13.07
CA ALA A 659 29.33 -40.49 14.45
C ALA A 659 30.65 -40.46 15.26
N ALA A 660 31.82 -40.57 14.60
CA ALA A 660 33.10 -40.81 15.27
C ALA A 660 34.29 -40.05 14.66
N ALA A 661 34.29 -38.71 14.72
CA ALA A 661 35.47 -37.89 14.46
C ALA A 661 35.44 -36.56 15.23
N ALA A 662 36.40 -36.33 16.13
CA ALA A 662 36.63 -35.04 16.78
C ALA A 662 38.07 -34.90 17.30
N SER A 663 38.97 -34.34 16.46
CA SER A 663 40.35 -33.89 16.79
C SER A 663 41.39 -34.99 17.16
N PRO A 664 42.71 -34.72 17.12
CA PRO A 664 43.39 -33.45 16.81
C PRO A 664 44.43 -33.49 15.64
N LEU A 665 45.02 -32.30 15.40
CA LEU A 665 46.10 -31.90 14.49
C LEU A 665 47.21 -32.92 14.12
N SER A 666 47.62 -32.93 12.83
CA SER A 666 49.02 -33.21 12.41
C SER A 666 49.34 -32.58 11.02
N ARG A 667 50.60 -32.65 10.55
CA ARG A 667 51.15 -31.90 9.39
C ARG A 667 51.37 -32.76 8.14
N ALA A 668 51.10 -32.16 6.96
CA ALA A 668 51.69 -32.44 5.62
C ALA A 668 51.51 -33.88 5.03
N SER A 669 51.48 -34.11 3.71
CA SER A 669 52.14 -33.40 2.60
C SER A 669 51.40 -33.56 1.24
N LEU A 670 52.04 -33.10 0.16
CA LEU A 670 51.50 -32.93 -1.20
C LEU A 670 51.08 -34.23 -1.95
N ALA A 671 50.00 -34.12 -2.72
CA ALA A 671 49.82 -34.80 -4.02
C ALA A 671 48.84 -34.01 -4.92
N VAL A 672 49.12 -33.90 -6.22
CA VAL A 672 48.26 -33.20 -7.22
C VAL A 672 48.19 -34.00 -8.52
N PRO A 673 46.97 -34.32 -9.00
CA PRO A 673 46.69 -34.34 -10.43
C PRO A 673 45.32 -33.63 -10.73
N PRO A 674 44.86 -33.49 -11.99
CA PRO A 674 44.97 -32.22 -12.69
C PRO A 674 43.63 -31.48 -12.87
N ARG A 675 43.70 -30.15 -12.98
CA ARG A 675 42.54 -29.28 -13.32
C ARG A 675 42.01 -29.58 -14.72
N ARG A 676 40.69 -29.76 -14.86
CA ARG A 676 39.98 -29.35 -16.09
C ARG A 676 39.77 -27.83 -16.04
N VAL A 677 40.06 -27.14 -17.13
CA VAL A 677 39.80 -25.71 -17.27
C VAL A 677 38.52 -25.53 -18.08
N SER A 678 37.48 -25.00 -17.45
CA SER A 678 36.40 -24.28 -18.14
C SER A 678 36.79 -22.81 -18.26
N ALA A 679 36.56 -22.21 -19.44
CA ALA A 679 37.02 -20.86 -19.75
C ALA A 679 36.25 -19.77 -18.97
N PRO A 680 36.85 -18.58 -18.75
CA PRO A 680 36.12 -17.45 -18.19
C PRO A 680 35.02 -16.97 -19.15
N ILE A 681 33.88 -16.56 -18.58
CA ILE A 681 32.82 -15.87 -19.33
C ILE A 681 33.36 -14.48 -19.70
N SER A 682 33.45 -14.20 -21.00
CA SER A 682 33.96 -12.94 -21.54
C SER A 682 32.98 -11.79 -21.36
N ASN A 683 33.51 -10.56 -21.45
CA ASN A 683 32.73 -9.33 -21.30
C ASN A 683 31.56 -9.22 -22.28
N LEU A 684 30.49 -8.60 -21.78
CA LEU A 684 29.50 -7.81 -22.51
C LEU A 684 29.80 -7.58 -24.00
N GLU A 685 29.06 -8.27 -24.86
CA GLU A 685 28.87 -7.83 -26.25
C GLU A 685 28.03 -6.55 -26.24
N LEU A 686 28.61 -5.46 -26.75
CA LEU A 686 27.87 -4.28 -27.16
C LEU A 686 27.40 -4.52 -28.61
N ASP A 687 26.11 -4.36 -28.88
CA ASP A 687 25.55 -4.38 -30.23
C ASP A 687 26.09 -3.18 -31.05
N GLU A 688 27.29 -3.30 -31.63
CA GLU A 688 27.82 -2.37 -32.64
C GLU A 688 27.12 -2.58 -33.99
N ALA A 689 25.84 -2.20 -34.06
CA ALA A 689 24.96 -2.40 -35.21
C ALA A 689 24.06 -1.18 -35.51
N ASP A 690 24.60 0.05 -35.43
CA ASP A 690 23.92 1.29 -35.86
C ASP A 690 24.95 2.38 -36.29
N ALA A 691 26.07 1.95 -36.89
CA ALA A 691 27.13 2.79 -37.47
C ALA A 691 27.27 2.57 -38.98
N ASP A 692 27.81 3.56 -39.68
CA ASP A 692 28.10 3.59 -41.12
C ASP A 692 26.95 3.26 -42.10
N ASP A 693 26.15 4.28 -42.42
CA ASP A 693 25.74 4.47 -43.82
C ASP A 693 25.64 5.97 -44.18
N TYR A 694 26.66 6.45 -44.91
CA TYR A 694 26.66 7.70 -45.66
C TYR A 694 27.59 7.55 -46.88
N ALA A 695 27.21 6.64 -47.79
CA ALA A 695 27.97 6.40 -49.01
C ALA A 695 28.16 7.67 -49.87
N THR A 696 29.41 7.96 -50.26
CA THR A 696 29.76 9.07 -51.15
C THR A 696 29.36 8.79 -52.60
N PRO A 697 28.69 9.73 -53.31
CA PRO A 697 28.69 9.73 -54.77
C PRO A 697 30.11 9.88 -55.33
N GLY A 698 30.40 9.20 -56.43
CA GLY A 698 31.76 9.09 -56.98
C GLY A 698 32.28 10.34 -57.71
N ARG A 699 33.59 10.37 -57.95
CA ARG A 699 34.26 11.38 -58.80
C ARG A 699 33.91 11.19 -60.27
N ALA A 700 33.50 12.27 -60.93
CA ALA A 700 33.59 12.45 -62.38
C ALA A 700 33.74 13.95 -62.70
N GLY A 701 34.44 14.27 -63.79
CA GLY A 701 34.65 15.65 -64.25
C GLY A 701 35.82 16.38 -63.58
N ALA A 702 36.71 16.90 -64.41
CA ALA A 702 37.72 17.89 -64.04
C ALA A 702 37.57 19.07 -65.00
N GLU A 703 37.69 20.32 -64.51
CA GLU A 703 38.26 21.41 -65.32
C GLU A 703 38.59 22.71 -64.55
N ALA A 704 39.42 23.51 -65.21
CA ALA A 704 39.80 24.91 -65.03
C ALA A 704 39.22 25.78 -63.88
N ALA A 705 40.13 26.15 -62.98
CA ALA A 705 40.54 27.52 -62.63
C ALA A 705 39.56 28.72 -62.79
N LYS A 706 39.49 29.56 -61.74
CA LYS A 706 40.12 30.90 -61.74
C LYS A 706 40.18 31.53 -60.33
N ALA A 707 41.11 32.47 -60.15
CA ALA A 707 41.18 33.33 -58.98
C ALA A 707 40.42 34.65 -59.22
N SER A 708 39.97 35.29 -58.14
CA SER A 708 39.71 36.74 -58.11
C SER A 708 39.88 37.27 -56.69
N ALA A 709 40.54 38.42 -56.55
CA ALA A 709 40.67 39.13 -55.30
C ALA A 709 40.43 40.63 -55.54
N VAL A 710 39.44 41.18 -54.84
CA VAL A 710 39.08 42.60 -54.71
C VAL A 710 38.58 42.69 -53.26
N GLY A 711 39.07 43.58 -52.38
CA GLY A 711 38.96 45.04 -52.49
C GLY A 711 37.52 45.45 -52.13
N GLY A 712 37.23 46.34 -51.19
CA GLY A 712 38.08 47.26 -50.42
C GLY A 712 37.31 48.57 -50.24
N GLY A 713 37.36 49.21 -49.07
CA GLY A 713 36.66 50.48 -48.86
C GLY A 713 36.31 50.78 -47.39
N ASP A 714 36.84 51.90 -46.91
CA ASP A 714 36.43 52.64 -45.71
C ASP A 714 35.06 53.36 -45.97
N ALA A 715 34.39 54.10 -45.07
CA ALA A 715 34.65 54.64 -43.73
C ALA A 715 33.27 54.84 -43.02
N ASP A 716 33.02 55.58 -41.93
CA ASP A 716 33.83 56.40 -41.01
C ASP A 716 33.10 56.53 -39.63
N GLY A 717 33.84 56.77 -38.55
CA GLY A 717 33.39 57.46 -37.33
C GLY A 717 32.39 56.80 -36.36
N ARG A 718 32.37 57.12 -35.05
CA ARG A 718 33.31 57.87 -34.17
C ARG A 718 33.10 57.46 -32.69
N VAL A 719 34.20 57.41 -31.91
CA VAL A 719 34.40 57.94 -30.52
C VAL A 719 33.21 57.91 -29.53
N ALA A 720 33.24 57.41 -28.28
CA ALA A 720 34.16 56.62 -27.41
C ALA A 720 33.29 56.10 -26.20
N ALA A 721 33.69 55.61 -25.02
CA ALA A 721 34.92 55.44 -24.21
C ALA A 721 34.71 54.18 -23.30
N ALA A 722 35.66 53.47 -22.67
CA ALA A 722 36.72 53.78 -21.69
C ALA A 722 36.22 54.45 -20.37
N ALA A 723 36.48 53.93 -19.15
CA ALA A 723 37.18 52.70 -18.74
C ALA A 723 36.85 52.19 -17.31
N ARG A 724 37.41 51.01 -16.99
CA ARG A 724 37.63 50.34 -15.67
C ARG A 724 38.38 51.25 -14.65
N PRO A 725 38.38 51.01 -13.31
CA PRO A 725 38.93 49.78 -12.70
C PRO A 725 38.36 49.29 -11.34
N SER A 726 39.04 48.27 -10.78
CA SER A 726 38.84 47.59 -9.49
C SER A 726 39.86 48.00 -8.42
N ALA A 727 39.56 47.85 -7.11
CA ALA A 727 40.49 47.26 -6.13
C ALA A 727 39.92 47.04 -4.69
N THR A 728 40.14 45.82 -4.22
CA THR A 728 40.42 45.24 -2.88
C THR A 728 40.67 46.09 -1.60
N ALA A 729 40.29 45.48 -0.45
CA ALA A 729 41.08 45.30 0.81
C ALA A 729 40.78 46.14 2.09
N VAL A 730 41.37 45.65 3.20
CA VAL A 730 41.41 46.16 4.62
C VAL A 730 40.08 45.96 5.41
N VAL A 731 39.93 45.23 6.53
CA VAL A 731 40.73 44.72 7.70
C VAL A 731 40.54 45.52 9.00
N GLY A 732 40.09 44.83 10.07
CA GLY A 732 40.38 45.19 11.48
C GLY A 732 39.18 45.45 12.40
N GLY A 733 39.18 44.87 13.61
CA GLY A 733 38.35 45.33 14.74
C GLY A 733 37.60 44.26 15.56
N ARG A 734 38.04 44.02 16.81
CA ARG A 734 37.24 43.44 17.92
C ARG A 734 37.35 44.39 19.12
N PRO A 735 36.34 44.44 20.01
CA PRO A 735 36.64 44.01 21.38
C PRO A 735 35.52 43.19 22.07
N ARG A 736 35.81 42.85 23.34
CA ARG A 736 35.02 42.10 24.36
C ARG A 736 33.76 42.91 24.80
N GLY A 737 32.77 42.38 25.53
CA GLY A 737 32.54 41.04 26.13
C GLY A 737 31.48 41.12 27.26
N VAL A 738 31.31 40.05 28.07
CA VAL A 738 30.24 39.85 29.11
C VAL A 738 28.84 39.61 28.50
N GLY A 739 27.94 38.73 28.96
CA GLY A 739 27.92 37.73 30.05
C GLY A 739 26.55 37.76 30.79
N GLY A 740 25.88 36.68 31.21
CA GLY A 740 26.11 35.23 31.11
C GLY A 740 25.01 34.45 31.89
N LYS A 741 25.13 33.11 32.02
CA LYS A 741 24.18 32.16 32.67
C LYS A 741 22.84 32.00 31.91
N ALA A 742 22.27 30.81 31.64
CA ALA A 742 22.28 29.46 32.24
C ALA A 742 21.33 29.26 33.43
N ALA A 743 20.18 28.62 33.17
CA ALA A 743 19.34 27.90 34.12
C ALA A 743 18.51 26.84 33.37
N ALA A 744 18.28 25.69 34.00
CA ALA A 744 17.40 24.63 33.52
C ALA A 744 16.59 24.10 34.70
N ARG A 745 15.40 23.51 34.47
CA ARG A 745 14.84 22.47 35.35
C ARG A 745 13.64 21.73 34.76
N ASN A 746 13.44 20.53 35.30
CA ASN A 746 12.35 19.61 34.97
C ASN A 746 11.09 19.94 35.79
N GLY A 747 9.94 19.41 35.37
CA GLY A 747 8.72 19.32 36.17
C GLY A 747 7.69 18.43 35.47
N ALA A 748 7.02 17.54 36.21
CA ALA A 748 6.02 16.60 35.70
C ALA A 748 4.93 16.38 36.77
N MET A 749 3.71 16.04 36.36
CA MET A 749 2.84 14.97 36.92
C MET A 749 1.37 15.09 36.49
N ASP A 750 0.64 14.01 36.72
CA ASP A 750 -0.72 13.69 36.27
C ASP A 750 -1.84 14.42 37.03
N ALA A 751 -3.05 14.35 36.47
CA ALA A 751 -4.31 14.40 37.23
C ALA A 751 -5.39 13.54 36.57
N VAL A 752 -6.07 12.70 37.37
CA VAL A 752 -7.18 11.84 36.96
C VAL A 752 -8.51 12.46 37.38
N VAL A 753 -9.56 12.33 36.54
CA VAL A 753 -10.96 12.54 36.97
C VAL A 753 -11.81 11.35 36.53
N ASN A 754 -12.68 10.90 37.42
CA ASN A 754 -13.54 9.72 37.30
C ASN A 754 -15.00 10.15 37.54
N VAL A 755 -15.94 9.68 36.71
CA VAL A 755 -17.39 9.86 36.93
C VAL A 755 -18.15 8.59 36.53
N SER A 756 -19.01 8.11 37.43
CA SER A 756 -19.93 6.99 37.22
C SER A 756 -21.39 7.46 37.31
N GLY A 757 -22.30 6.83 36.57
CA GLY A 757 -23.72 7.21 36.55
C GLY A 757 -24.61 6.26 35.75
N LEU A 758 -25.52 5.58 36.46
CA LEU A 758 -26.59 4.70 35.96
C LEU A 758 -27.94 5.47 36.01
N PRO A 759 -29.08 5.05 35.37
CA PRO A 759 -29.66 3.71 35.53
C PRO A 759 -30.40 3.10 34.30
N SER A 760 -31.09 1.99 34.56
CA SER A 760 -31.71 1.04 33.61
C SER A 760 -33.24 1.13 33.54
N ALA A 761 -33.84 0.63 32.45
CA ALA A 761 -35.24 0.21 32.34
C ALA A 761 -35.35 -1.00 31.38
N ALA A 762 -36.35 -1.88 31.55
CA ALA A 762 -36.30 -3.24 30.98
C ALA A 762 -37.63 -3.82 30.46
N ALA A 763 -37.47 -4.79 29.54
CA ALA A 763 -38.33 -5.95 29.25
C ALA A 763 -39.76 -5.77 28.69
N ARG A 764 -40.00 -6.44 27.54
CA ARG A 764 -41.01 -7.51 27.33
C ARG A 764 -40.73 -8.18 25.96
N GLY A 765 -41.24 -9.40 25.73
CA GLY A 765 -41.01 -10.15 24.49
C GLY A 765 -42.07 -11.23 24.24
N GLY A 766 -42.00 -11.94 23.11
CA GLY A 766 -42.91 -13.03 22.79
C GLY A 766 -42.70 -13.71 21.43
N ALA A 767 -42.54 -15.04 21.46
CA ALA A 767 -42.77 -16.06 20.43
C ALA A 767 -42.11 -15.98 19.02
N ALA A 768 -41.79 -17.17 18.48
CA ALA A 768 -41.43 -17.44 17.08
C ALA A 768 -42.40 -18.48 16.49
N PRO A 769 -42.42 -18.73 15.16
CA PRO A 769 -41.67 -19.89 14.66
C PRO A 769 -41.13 -19.83 13.21
N SER A 770 -40.35 -20.88 12.85
CA SER A 770 -40.17 -21.49 11.52
C SER A 770 -39.60 -20.69 10.33
N THR A 771 -38.26 -20.74 10.21
CA THR A 771 -37.52 -21.21 9.00
C THR A 771 -37.96 -20.76 7.60
N ALA A 772 -37.29 -19.74 7.06
CA ALA A 772 -37.05 -19.59 5.62
C ALA A 772 -35.66 -18.99 5.32
N ARG A 773 -35.02 -19.48 4.27
CA ARG A 773 -33.70 -19.13 3.69
C ARG A 773 -33.08 -17.79 4.13
N ILE A 774 -31.90 -17.82 4.76
CA ILE A 774 -31.11 -16.62 5.08
C ILE A 774 -30.38 -16.11 3.83
N THR A 775 -31.09 -15.32 3.02
CA THR A 775 -30.52 -14.22 2.24
C THR A 775 -30.98 -12.92 2.90
N GLY A 776 -30.40 -12.60 4.06
CA GLY A 776 -30.87 -11.54 4.94
C GLY A 776 -29.77 -10.56 5.34
N VAL A 777 -30.01 -9.27 5.10
CA VAL A 777 -29.21 -8.18 5.65
C VAL A 777 -29.37 -8.14 7.17
N LEU A 778 -28.30 -7.80 7.91
CA LEU A 778 -28.34 -7.68 9.37
C LEU A 778 -29.43 -6.68 9.81
N PRO A 779 -30.42 -7.10 10.63
CA PRO A 779 -31.49 -6.23 11.08
C PRO A 779 -30.97 -5.24 12.14
N GLY A 780 -30.76 -3.99 11.73
CA GLY A 780 -30.31 -2.90 12.60
C GLY A 780 -30.03 -1.63 11.82
N TYR A 781 -29.31 -1.75 10.69
CA TYR A 781 -29.16 -0.66 9.72
C TYR A 781 -30.37 -0.62 8.77
N GLY A 782 -31.47 -0.02 9.25
CA GLY A 782 -32.46 0.56 8.34
C GLY A 782 -31.79 1.60 7.44
N ARG A 783 -32.34 1.84 6.23
CA ARG A 783 -31.84 2.92 5.36
C ARG A 783 -31.95 4.24 6.10
N GLY A 784 -30.82 4.78 6.57
CA GLY A 784 -30.80 6.02 7.33
C GLY A 784 -31.37 7.19 6.51
N TRP A 785 -31.87 8.22 7.20
CA TRP A 785 -32.50 9.45 6.67
C TRP A 785 -31.89 10.03 5.37
N TRP A 786 -30.59 9.83 5.16
CA TRP A 786 -29.81 10.31 4.03
C TRP A 786 -29.99 9.49 2.75
N ALA A 787 -30.20 8.19 2.87
CA ALA A 787 -30.06 7.24 1.76
C ALA A 787 -31.22 7.42 0.75
N GLY A 788 -30.89 7.91 -0.44
CA GLY A 788 -31.87 8.26 -1.47
C GLY A 788 -32.38 9.71 -1.43
N ARG A 789 -31.94 10.54 -0.48
CA ARG A 789 -32.49 11.89 -0.27
C ARG A 789 -31.82 12.95 -1.16
N HIS A 790 -32.63 13.86 -1.71
CA HIS A 790 -32.14 15.05 -2.43
C HIS A 790 -31.67 16.13 -1.44
N ILE A 791 -30.54 16.78 -1.75
CA ILE A 791 -29.87 17.78 -0.91
C ILE A 791 -29.91 19.13 -1.63
N LEU A 792 -30.89 19.97 -1.29
CA LEU A 792 -31.31 21.14 -2.06
C LEU A 792 -31.14 22.45 -1.28
N SER A 793 -31.40 22.44 0.02
CA SER A 793 -31.44 23.61 0.90
C SER A 793 -30.87 23.28 2.29
N VAL A 794 -30.23 24.25 2.94
CA VAL A 794 -29.76 24.08 4.34
C VAL A 794 -30.91 23.87 5.33
N ALA A 795 -32.11 24.36 5.03
CA ALA A 795 -33.28 24.21 5.88
C ALA A 795 -33.76 22.76 6.02
N GLN A 796 -33.24 21.84 5.20
CA GLN A 796 -33.52 20.42 5.31
C GLN A 796 -32.82 19.74 6.50
N PHE A 797 -31.80 20.36 7.11
CA PHE A 797 -30.94 19.72 8.12
C PHE A 797 -31.29 20.08 9.57
N THR A 798 -31.17 19.09 10.46
CA THR A 798 -31.17 19.27 11.91
C THR A 798 -29.74 19.25 12.48
N ARG A 799 -29.53 19.84 13.66
CA ARG A 799 -28.23 19.82 14.36
C ARG A 799 -27.67 18.40 14.59
N ALA A 800 -28.54 17.41 14.79
CA ALA A 800 -28.16 16.01 14.96
C ALA A 800 -27.67 15.36 13.65
N GLU A 801 -28.34 15.65 12.54
CA GLU A 801 -27.92 15.24 11.19
C GLU A 801 -26.56 15.87 10.84
N LEU A 802 -26.36 17.15 11.13
CA LEU A 802 -25.06 17.83 10.92
C LEU A 802 -23.94 17.17 11.71
N HIS A 803 -24.17 16.83 12.99
CA HIS A 803 -23.19 16.11 13.80
C HIS A 803 -22.81 14.78 13.14
N ALA A 804 -23.81 13.95 12.81
CA ALA A 804 -23.59 12.64 12.18
C ALA A 804 -22.96 12.72 10.77
N LEU A 805 -23.16 13.80 10.02
CA LEU A 805 -22.45 14.07 8.76
C LEU A 805 -20.98 14.43 9.02
N PHE A 806 -20.73 15.32 9.98
CA PHE A 806 -19.40 15.84 10.28
C PHE A 806 -18.51 14.80 10.94
N ASP A 807 -19.04 13.90 11.77
CA ASP A 807 -18.24 12.80 12.34
C ASP A 807 -17.70 11.88 11.23
N VAL A 808 -18.55 11.52 10.25
CA VAL A 808 -18.09 10.79 9.05
C VAL A 808 -17.15 11.64 8.19
N ALA A 809 -17.30 12.97 8.13
CA ALA A 809 -16.33 13.83 7.43
C ALA A 809 -14.94 13.80 8.13
N THR A 810 -14.90 13.73 9.46
CA THR A 810 -13.66 13.52 10.23
C THR A 810 -13.07 12.12 9.99
N GLU A 811 -13.90 11.08 9.84
CA GLU A 811 -13.43 9.75 9.40
C GLU A 811 -12.86 9.79 7.98
N MET A 812 -13.54 10.43 7.02
CA MET A 812 -13.08 10.60 5.64
C MET A 812 -11.74 11.35 5.57
N LYS A 813 -11.53 12.35 6.44
CA LYS A 813 -10.25 13.04 6.63
C LYS A 813 -9.15 12.05 7.07
N GLN A 814 -9.37 11.31 8.16
CA GLN A 814 -8.42 10.30 8.64
C GLN A 814 -8.13 9.19 7.61
N MET A 815 -9.16 8.73 6.90
CA MET A 815 -9.06 7.74 5.82
C MET A 815 -8.12 8.25 4.73
N VAL A 816 -8.40 9.42 4.14
CA VAL A 816 -7.56 10.00 3.07
C VAL A 816 -6.12 10.21 3.55
N SER A 817 -5.89 10.61 4.79
CA SER A 817 -4.53 10.71 5.37
C SER A 817 -3.80 9.37 5.51
N ARG A 818 -4.51 8.23 5.63
CA ARG A 818 -3.91 6.89 5.81
C ARG A 818 -3.65 6.14 4.50
N ALA A 819 -4.58 6.16 3.54
CA ALA A 819 -4.49 5.38 2.29
C ALA A 819 -4.80 6.16 1.00
N GLY A 820 -5.12 7.45 1.09
CA GLY A 820 -5.41 8.32 -0.04
C GLY A 820 -6.76 8.07 -0.75
N HIS A 821 -7.23 6.83 -0.81
CA HIS A 821 -8.44 6.39 -1.50
C HIS A 821 -9.00 5.08 -0.90
N TYR A 822 -10.30 4.83 -1.08
CA TYR A 822 -11.04 3.67 -0.59
C TYR A 822 -12.11 3.26 -1.62
N GLU A 823 -12.57 2.00 -1.59
CA GLU A 823 -13.54 1.47 -2.58
C GLU A 823 -15.02 1.56 -2.13
N LEU A 824 -15.37 2.46 -1.21
CA LEU A 824 -16.68 2.50 -0.54
C LEU A 824 -17.87 2.70 -1.51
N LEU A 825 -17.64 3.43 -2.61
CA LEU A 825 -18.57 3.70 -3.70
C LEU A 825 -18.14 3.00 -5.01
N ARG A 826 -17.37 1.90 -4.93
CA ARG A 826 -16.97 1.13 -6.11
C ARG A 826 -18.18 0.68 -6.92
N GLY A 827 -18.12 0.93 -8.23
CA GLY A 827 -19.22 0.67 -9.16
C GLY A 827 -20.39 1.67 -9.08
N LYS A 828 -20.24 2.79 -8.35
CA LYS A 828 -21.19 3.91 -8.39
C LYS A 828 -20.72 5.02 -9.32
N VAL A 829 -21.69 5.64 -10.00
CA VAL A 829 -21.47 6.67 -11.02
C VAL A 829 -22.11 7.99 -10.58
N LEU A 830 -21.38 9.09 -10.63
CA LEU A 830 -21.89 10.43 -10.27
C LEU A 830 -22.02 11.32 -11.52
N ALA A 831 -23.21 11.82 -11.83
CA ALA A 831 -23.39 12.84 -12.86
C ALA A 831 -23.01 14.23 -12.31
N LEU A 832 -22.21 14.98 -13.05
CA LEU A 832 -21.83 16.37 -12.74
C LEU A 832 -22.43 17.29 -13.82
N LEU A 833 -23.60 17.88 -13.54
CA LEU A 833 -24.31 18.80 -14.43
C LEU A 833 -24.06 20.25 -14.00
N PHE A 834 -23.15 20.92 -14.70
CA PHE A 834 -22.73 22.28 -14.40
C PHE A 834 -23.10 23.22 -15.55
N LEU A 835 -24.21 23.95 -15.38
CA LEU A 835 -24.70 24.92 -16.37
C LEU A 835 -24.03 26.30 -16.22
N GLU A 836 -23.44 26.60 -15.05
CA GLU A 836 -22.58 27.77 -14.82
C GLU A 836 -21.14 27.36 -14.42
N PRO A 837 -20.10 28.16 -14.76
CA PRO A 837 -18.70 27.80 -14.50
C PRO A 837 -18.37 27.55 -13.03
N SER A 838 -17.66 26.46 -12.73
CA SER A 838 -17.16 26.18 -11.38
C SER A 838 -15.91 25.30 -11.39
N THR A 839 -14.82 25.81 -10.81
CA THR A 839 -13.62 24.99 -10.52
C THR A 839 -13.78 24.26 -9.19
N ARG A 840 -13.94 25.02 -8.10
CA ARG A 840 -13.91 24.49 -6.71
C ARG A 840 -15.03 23.52 -6.42
N THR A 841 -16.26 23.76 -6.89
CA THR A 841 -17.37 22.86 -6.59
C THR A 841 -17.31 21.59 -7.45
N ALA A 842 -17.07 21.72 -8.77
CA ALA A 842 -16.96 20.56 -9.66
C ALA A 842 -15.78 19.64 -9.29
N CYS A 843 -14.56 20.18 -9.22
CA CYS A 843 -13.35 19.36 -9.00
C CYS A 843 -13.33 18.67 -7.63
N SER A 844 -13.88 19.28 -6.57
CA SER A 844 -13.94 18.64 -5.24
C SER A 844 -15.04 17.57 -5.15
N PHE A 845 -16.18 17.71 -5.86
CA PHE A 845 -17.12 16.58 -6.00
C PHE A 845 -16.52 15.42 -6.79
N GLN A 846 -15.83 15.71 -7.91
CA GLN A 846 -15.14 14.71 -8.70
C GLN A 846 -14.05 13.99 -7.88
N ALA A 847 -13.21 14.74 -7.15
CA ALA A 847 -12.19 14.18 -6.27
C ALA A 847 -12.80 13.35 -5.12
N ALA A 848 -13.90 13.80 -4.53
CA ALA A 848 -14.61 13.05 -3.49
C ALA A 848 -15.11 11.69 -4.00
N MET A 849 -15.74 11.66 -5.18
CA MET A 849 -16.23 10.40 -5.77
C MET A 849 -15.07 9.45 -6.12
N LEU A 850 -14.00 9.97 -6.74
CA LEU A 850 -12.81 9.18 -7.11
C LEU A 850 -12.06 8.63 -5.90
N ARG A 851 -11.92 9.40 -4.81
CA ARG A 851 -11.34 8.91 -3.54
C ARG A 851 -12.21 7.87 -2.82
N LEU A 852 -13.48 7.75 -3.20
CA LEU A 852 -14.39 6.69 -2.77
C LEU A 852 -14.51 5.55 -3.80
N GLY A 853 -13.68 5.53 -4.84
CA GLY A 853 -13.65 4.44 -5.83
C GLY A 853 -14.83 4.44 -6.82
N GLY A 854 -15.65 5.49 -6.80
CA GLY A 854 -16.70 5.74 -7.77
C GLY A 854 -16.20 6.50 -9.00
N THR A 855 -16.97 6.48 -10.09
CA THR A 855 -16.66 7.20 -11.34
C THR A 855 -17.57 8.43 -11.52
N CYS A 856 -17.22 9.31 -12.45
CA CYS A 856 -17.98 10.54 -12.73
C CYS A 856 -18.30 10.69 -14.23
N LEU A 857 -19.54 11.03 -14.55
CA LEU A 857 -19.97 11.50 -15.87
C LEU A 857 -20.08 13.03 -15.82
N THR A 858 -19.23 13.74 -16.56
CA THR A 858 -19.14 15.22 -16.47
C THR A 858 -19.75 15.87 -17.70
N VAL A 859 -20.85 16.63 -17.52
CA VAL A 859 -21.47 17.43 -18.58
C VAL A 859 -20.94 18.86 -18.49
N ALA A 860 -19.74 19.07 -19.00
CA ALA A 860 -19.07 20.37 -19.04
C ALA A 860 -19.65 21.26 -20.16
N ASP A 861 -19.81 22.56 -19.87
CA ASP A 861 -20.36 23.57 -20.79
C ASP A 861 -21.72 23.18 -21.40
N ALA A 862 -22.63 22.59 -20.60
CA ALA A 862 -23.94 22.12 -21.06
C ALA A 862 -24.70 23.14 -21.92
N GLY A 863 -24.78 24.41 -21.48
CA GLY A 863 -25.40 25.52 -22.22
C GLY A 863 -24.72 25.93 -23.54
N LYS A 864 -23.64 25.24 -23.95
CA LYS A 864 -22.97 25.39 -25.26
C LYS A 864 -22.61 24.07 -25.95
N ARG A 865 -22.64 22.92 -25.26
CA ARG A 865 -22.16 21.62 -25.78
C ARG A 865 -23.08 20.42 -25.51
N SER A 866 -24.10 20.51 -24.65
CA SER A 866 -25.09 19.42 -24.51
C SER A 866 -26.37 19.72 -25.30
N SER A 867 -27.34 18.81 -25.28
CA SER A 867 -28.67 19.02 -25.88
C SER A 867 -29.43 20.20 -25.27
N VAL A 868 -29.03 20.73 -24.11
CA VAL A 868 -29.54 22.01 -23.57
C VAL A 868 -29.28 23.17 -24.54
N ALA A 869 -28.15 23.16 -25.27
CA ALA A 869 -27.86 24.12 -26.33
C ALA A 869 -28.76 23.94 -27.59
N LYS A 870 -29.56 22.87 -27.64
CA LYS A 870 -30.62 22.61 -28.64
C LYS A 870 -32.03 22.86 -28.09
N GLY A 871 -32.16 23.35 -26.85
CA GLY A 871 -33.44 23.62 -26.19
C GLY A 871 -33.98 22.51 -25.27
N GLU A 872 -33.18 21.50 -24.92
CA GLU A 872 -33.56 20.48 -23.93
C GLU A 872 -33.79 21.10 -22.54
N SER A 873 -34.83 20.65 -21.84
CA SER A 873 -35.17 21.09 -20.47
C SER A 873 -34.17 20.56 -19.44
N VAL A 874 -34.03 21.24 -18.29
CA VAL A 874 -33.13 20.75 -17.22
C VAL A 874 -33.67 19.43 -16.65
N GLU A 875 -34.99 19.31 -16.61
CA GLU A 875 -35.76 18.17 -16.17
C GLU A 875 -35.47 16.92 -17.03
N ASP A 876 -35.47 17.08 -18.37
CA ASP A 876 -35.23 15.97 -19.30
C ASP A 876 -33.73 15.66 -19.46
N THR A 877 -32.85 16.66 -19.36
CA THR A 877 -31.40 16.43 -19.19
C THR A 877 -31.13 15.58 -17.95
N VAL A 878 -31.78 15.87 -16.82
CA VAL A 878 -31.59 15.12 -15.56
C VAL A 878 -32.23 13.73 -15.62
N ARG A 879 -33.40 13.56 -16.23
CA ARG A 879 -34.00 12.24 -16.53
C ARG A 879 -33.10 11.36 -17.40
N THR A 880 -32.44 11.97 -18.38
CA THR A 880 -31.45 11.29 -19.22
C THR A 880 -30.24 10.88 -18.39
N LEU A 881 -29.66 11.79 -17.61
CA LEU A 881 -28.47 11.49 -16.79
C LEU A 881 -28.72 10.49 -15.66
N GLU A 882 -29.90 10.47 -15.03
CA GLU A 882 -30.21 9.44 -14.03
C GLU A 882 -30.37 8.03 -14.63
N SER A 883 -30.51 7.90 -15.95
CA SER A 883 -30.47 6.59 -16.61
C SER A 883 -29.05 5.99 -16.60
N TYR A 884 -28.01 6.82 -16.43
CA TYR A 884 -26.60 6.42 -16.47
C TYR A 884 -25.87 6.54 -15.12
N ALA A 885 -26.28 7.48 -14.26
CA ALA A 885 -25.65 7.76 -12.96
C ALA A 885 -26.48 7.24 -11.76
N ASP A 886 -25.86 7.06 -10.60
CA ASP A 886 -26.52 6.74 -9.33
C ASP A 886 -27.04 7.98 -8.58
N ALA A 887 -26.43 9.13 -8.81
CA ALA A 887 -26.84 10.44 -8.28
C ALA A 887 -26.35 11.55 -9.22
N ALA A 888 -26.92 12.76 -9.08
CA ALA A 888 -26.56 13.93 -9.85
C ALA A 888 -26.20 15.13 -8.96
N ILE A 889 -25.08 15.79 -9.28
CA ILE A 889 -24.74 17.13 -8.78
C ILE A 889 -25.25 18.14 -9.81
N VAL A 890 -26.08 19.08 -9.39
CA VAL A 890 -26.69 20.09 -10.28
C VAL A 890 -26.26 21.49 -9.83
N ARG A 891 -25.79 22.29 -10.78
CA ARG A 891 -25.48 23.71 -10.61
C ARG A 891 -25.99 24.53 -11.78
N SER A 892 -26.72 25.60 -11.49
CA SER A 892 -27.46 26.38 -12.49
C SER A 892 -27.37 27.89 -12.21
N PRO A 893 -27.36 28.77 -13.24
CA PRO A 893 -27.57 30.20 -13.03
C PRO A 893 -29.03 30.56 -12.69
N VAL A 894 -29.97 29.62 -12.85
CA VAL A 894 -31.41 29.78 -12.56
C VAL A 894 -31.71 29.28 -11.15
N VAL A 895 -32.34 30.12 -10.32
CA VAL A 895 -32.81 29.79 -8.97
C VAL A 895 -33.92 28.73 -9.05
N GLY A 896 -33.93 27.76 -8.13
CA GLY A 896 -34.92 26.68 -8.09
C GLY A 896 -34.66 25.54 -9.08
N ALA A 897 -33.74 25.69 -10.04
CA ALA A 897 -33.46 24.64 -11.04
C ALA A 897 -32.98 23.32 -10.43
N ALA A 898 -32.30 23.35 -9.27
CA ALA A 898 -31.92 22.14 -8.53
C ALA A 898 -33.15 21.42 -7.93
N ALA A 899 -34.20 22.16 -7.56
CA ALA A 899 -35.46 21.59 -7.07
C ALA A 899 -36.33 21.04 -8.21
N ALA A 900 -36.37 21.71 -9.36
CA ALA A 900 -37.02 21.19 -10.57
C ALA A 900 -36.35 19.89 -11.06
N ALA A 901 -35.01 19.88 -11.12
CA ALA A 901 -34.22 18.67 -11.38
C ALA A 901 -34.53 17.52 -10.39
N ALA A 902 -34.69 17.83 -9.10
CA ALA A 902 -35.05 16.84 -8.09
C ALA A 902 -36.47 16.30 -8.26
N ALA A 903 -37.45 17.15 -8.59
CA ALA A 903 -38.83 16.74 -8.87
C ALA A 903 -38.96 15.88 -10.13
N ALA A 904 -38.05 16.05 -11.11
CA ALA A 904 -37.99 15.25 -12.33
C ALA A 904 -37.25 13.90 -12.16
N ALA A 905 -36.49 13.71 -11.08
CA ALA A 905 -35.59 12.58 -10.86
C ALA A 905 -36.13 11.56 -9.84
N ARG A 906 -35.82 10.28 -10.07
CA ARG A 906 -35.98 9.15 -9.16
C ARG A 906 -34.71 8.86 -8.35
N LYS A 907 -33.56 9.41 -8.77
CA LYS A 907 -32.26 9.28 -8.10
C LYS A 907 -31.84 10.59 -7.39
N PRO A 908 -30.96 10.53 -6.37
CA PRO A 908 -30.61 11.71 -5.57
C PRO A 908 -30.01 12.86 -6.38
N VAL A 909 -30.47 14.07 -6.10
CA VAL A 909 -29.97 15.32 -6.67
C VAL A 909 -29.36 16.18 -5.55
N ILE A 910 -28.18 16.72 -5.78
CA ILE A 910 -27.45 17.57 -4.82
C ILE A 910 -27.19 18.95 -5.45
N ASN A 911 -27.63 20.01 -4.79
CA ASN A 911 -27.45 21.40 -5.18
C ASN A 911 -25.99 21.85 -4.93
N ALA A 912 -25.35 22.32 -5.99
CA ALA A 912 -23.99 22.86 -6.03
C ALA A 912 -23.95 24.37 -6.36
N GLY A 913 -25.11 25.04 -6.29
CA GLY A 913 -25.34 26.46 -6.54
C GLY A 913 -26.49 26.70 -7.53
N ASP A 914 -27.57 27.35 -7.11
CA ASP A 914 -28.69 27.73 -7.98
C ASP A 914 -28.92 29.25 -8.00
N GLY A 915 -28.41 29.93 -9.04
CA GLY A 915 -28.57 31.37 -9.27
C GLY A 915 -28.01 32.22 -8.13
N ILE A 916 -28.86 32.99 -7.46
CA ILE A 916 -28.56 33.72 -6.22
C ILE A 916 -29.21 33.07 -4.97
N GLY A 917 -29.79 31.87 -5.11
CA GLY A 917 -30.50 31.15 -4.07
C GLY A 917 -29.57 30.50 -3.05
N GLU A 918 -29.36 29.18 -3.15
CA GLU A 918 -28.60 28.44 -2.14
C GLU A 918 -27.32 27.79 -2.67
N HIS A 919 -26.43 27.47 -1.73
CA HIS A 919 -25.32 26.54 -1.94
C HIS A 919 -25.11 25.71 -0.67
N PRO A 920 -25.98 24.71 -0.39
CA PRO A 920 -26.01 24.02 0.89
C PRO A 920 -24.71 23.27 1.15
N THR A 921 -24.08 22.72 0.11
CA THR A 921 -22.83 21.97 0.23
C THR A 921 -21.59 22.84 0.42
N GLN A 922 -21.70 24.17 0.26
CA GLN A 922 -20.73 25.13 0.76
C GLN A 922 -20.98 25.45 2.24
N ALA A 923 -22.21 25.75 2.64
CA ALA A 923 -22.51 26.02 4.06
C ALA A 923 -22.11 24.85 4.97
N LEU A 924 -22.32 23.59 4.55
CA LEU A 924 -21.89 22.40 5.29
C LEU A 924 -20.37 22.34 5.51
N LEU A 925 -19.55 22.62 4.48
CA LEU A 925 -18.10 22.56 4.62
C LEU A 925 -17.54 23.76 5.39
N ASP A 926 -18.23 24.90 5.33
CA ASP A 926 -17.87 26.11 6.07
C ASP A 926 -18.09 25.91 7.57
N VAL A 927 -19.24 25.36 8.00
CA VAL A 927 -19.49 25.01 9.42
C VAL A 927 -18.54 23.90 9.90
N PHE A 928 -18.23 22.91 9.07
CA PHE A 928 -17.22 21.89 9.40
C PHE A 928 -15.82 22.50 9.60
N THR A 929 -15.43 23.48 8.78
CA THR A 929 -14.17 24.21 8.95
C THR A 929 -14.11 24.94 10.28
N MET A 930 -15.21 25.58 10.71
CA MET A 930 -15.30 26.20 12.04
C MET A 930 -15.17 25.16 13.17
N ARG A 931 -15.80 23.97 13.04
CA ARG A 931 -15.64 22.85 14.00
C ARG A 931 -14.19 22.37 14.10
N GLU A 932 -13.50 22.19 12.98
CA GLU A 932 -12.15 21.60 12.96
C GLU A 932 -11.06 22.59 13.40
N GLU A 933 -11.19 23.88 13.08
CA GLU A 933 -10.17 24.90 13.39
C GLU A 933 -10.35 25.52 14.78
N LEU A 934 -11.59 25.56 15.32
CA LEU A 934 -11.91 26.18 16.63
C LEU A 934 -12.49 25.19 17.65
N GLY A 935 -12.62 23.90 17.32
CA GLY A 935 -13.13 22.83 18.18
C GLY A 935 -14.65 22.86 18.42
N THR A 936 -15.28 24.04 18.40
CA THR A 936 -16.72 24.24 18.58
C THR A 936 -17.23 25.35 17.67
N VAL A 937 -18.49 25.22 17.24
CA VAL A 937 -19.23 26.28 16.52
C VAL A 937 -20.07 27.13 17.50
N ASN A 938 -20.38 26.62 18.69
CA ASN A 938 -21.14 27.37 19.70
C ASN A 938 -20.22 28.33 20.46
N GLY A 939 -20.71 29.54 20.76
CA GLY A 939 -19.98 30.65 21.39
C GLY A 939 -19.32 31.61 20.39
N LEU A 940 -19.28 31.26 19.10
CA LEU A 940 -18.54 32.03 18.09
C LEU A 940 -19.24 33.31 17.63
N THR A 941 -18.43 34.33 17.36
CA THR A 941 -18.81 35.61 16.76
C THR A 941 -18.40 35.59 15.28
N VAL A 942 -19.34 35.29 14.39
CA VAL A 942 -19.09 35.16 12.94
C VAL A 942 -19.37 36.50 12.26
N THR A 943 -18.40 37.03 11.54
CA THR A 943 -18.47 38.33 10.85
C THR A 943 -18.35 38.12 9.35
N PHE A 944 -19.42 38.41 8.62
CA PHE A 944 -19.46 38.37 7.16
C PHE A 944 -19.06 39.72 6.57
N VAL A 945 -18.19 39.72 5.56
CA VAL A 945 -17.65 40.96 4.96
C VAL A 945 -17.72 40.91 3.43
N GLY A 946 -18.28 41.95 2.81
CA GLY A 946 -18.23 42.17 1.36
C GLY A 946 -19.63 42.24 0.71
N ASP A 947 -19.80 41.53 -0.40
CA ASP A 947 -21.11 41.34 -1.05
C ASP A 947 -21.94 40.32 -0.27
N LEU A 948 -22.92 40.82 0.49
CA LEU A 948 -23.86 40.02 1.26
C LEU A 948 -25.24 39.92 0.57
N ARG A 949 -25.50 40.76 -0.44
CA ARG A 949 -26.75 40.81 -1.20
C ARG A 949 -26.84 39.69 -2.24
N HIS A 950 -25.76 39.40 -2.95
CA HIS A 950 -25.70 38.34 -3.98
C HIS A 950 -24.94 37.09 -3.50
N GLY A 951 -24.41 37.12 -2.27
CA GLY A 951 -23.61 36.07 -1.66
C GLY A 951 -24.40 34.83 -1.23
N ARG A 952 -24.92 34.03 -2.18
CA ARG A 952 -25.65 32.76 -1.93
C ARG A 952 -24.98 31.80 -0.93
N THR A 953 -23.65 31.82 -0.84
CA THR A 953 -22.89 31.04 0.14
C THR A 953 -23.11 31.53 1.57
N VAL A 954 -23.18 32.85 1.77
CA VAL A 954 -23.52 33.47 3.05
C VAL A 954 -24.99 33.27 3.38
N HIS A 955 -25.90 33.33 2.40
CA HIS A 955 -27.33 33.10 2.63
C HIS A 955 -27.58 31.70 3.20
N SER A 956 -27.02 30.66 2.58
CA SER A 956 -27.05 29.29 3.12
C SER A 956 -26.28 29.19 4.46
N LEU A 957 -25.14 29.85 4.62
CA LEU A 957 -24.32 29.73 5.84
C LEU A 957 -24.95 30.40 7.06
N ALA A 958 -25.49 31.61 6.94
CA ALA A 958 -26.22 32.30 8.02
C ALA A 958 -27.45 31.49 8.46
N ARG A 959 -28.23 30.98 7.48
CA ARG A 959 -29.37 30.09 7.73
C ARG A 959 -28.94 28.79 8.44
N LEU A 960 -27.84 28.16 8.03
CA LEU A 960 -27.32 26.93 8.67
C LEU A 960 -26.74 27.19 10.07
N LEU A 961 -26.05 28.32 10.28
CA LEU A 961 -25.48 28.72 11.57
C LEU A 961 -26.56 28.99 12.63
N SER A 962 -27.81 29.29 12.22
CA SER A 962 -28.93 29.45 13.15
C SER A 962 -29.35 28.18 13.92
N LEU A 963 -28.71 27.04 13.64
CA LEU A 963 -28.80 25.80 14.41
C LEU A 963 -27.78 25.72 15.57
N TYR A 964 -26.92 26.73 15.72
CA TYR A 964 -25.85 26.84 16.72
C TYR A 964 -26.03 28.12 17.55
N ALA A 965 -25.49 28.12 18.78
CA ALA A 965 -25.47 29.32 19.60
C ALA A 965 -24.31 30.23 19.16
N VAL A 966 -24.58 31.13 18.21
CA VAL A 966 -23.61 32.07 17.63
C VAL A 966 -24.13 33.50 17.67
N ARG A 967 -23.24 34.46 17.39
CA ARG A 967 -23.58 35.86 17.12
C ARG A 967 -23.13 36.22 15.71
N LEU A 968 -24.02 36.76 14.88
CA LEU A 968 -23.73 37.10 13.49
C LEU A 968 -23.55 38.61 13.32
N ARG A 969 -22.54 38.99 12.54
CA ARG A 969 -22.25 40.38 12.19
C ARG A 969 -22.12 40.53 10.69
N TYR A 970 -22.68 41.59 10.16
CA TYR A 970 -22.72 41.87 8.72
C TYR A 970 -22.01 43.20 8.45
N VAL A 971 -20.94 43.15 7.66
CA VAL A 971 -20.15 44.31 7.23
C VAL A 971 -20.23 44.40 5.70
N SER A 972 -20.88 45.44 5.19
CA SER A 972 -21.14 45.57 3.76
C SER A 972 -21.41 47.02 3.36
N PRO A 973 -21.08 47.42 2.12
CA PRO A 973 -21.56 48.67 1.54
C PRO A 973 -23.10 48.74 1.60
N ALA A 974 -23.67 49.94 1.74
CA ALA A 974 -25.11 50.12 1.91
C ALA A 974 -25.98 49.51 0.78
N SER A 975 -25.41 49.39 -0.43
CA SER A 975 -26.03 48.77 -1.61
C SER A 975 -26.02 47.23 -1.61
N LEU A 976 -25.17 46.61 -0.78
CA LEU A 976 -24.88 45.17 -0.75
C LEU A 976 -25.24 44.49 0.60
N ARG A 977 -26.12 45.12 1.39
CA ARG A 977 -26.62 44.59 2.67
C ARG A 977 -27.28 43.21 2.54
N MET A 978 -27.30 42.48 3.65
CA MET A 978 -27.95 41.17 3.77
C MET A 978 -29.47 41.29 3.45
N PRO A 979 -30.06 40.41 2.61
CA PRO A 979 -31.49 40.45 2.33
C PRO A 979 -32.34 40.23 3.58
N GLY A 980 -33.46 40.97 3.69
CA GLY A 980 -34.38 40.90 4.84
C GLY A 980 -34.86 39.47 5.14
N GLU A 981 -35.19 38.70 4.09
CA GLU A 981 -35.56 37.28 4.19
C GLU A 981 -34.49 36.34 4.80
N VAL A 982 -33.22 36.76 4.84
CA VAL A 982 -32.15 36.03 5.56
C VAL A 982 -32.12 36.48 7.00
N LEU A 983 -32.18 37.79 7.25
CA LEU A 983 -32.18 38.40 8.59
C LEU A 983 -33.39 37.91 9.42
N GLU A 984 -34.58 37.87 8.82
CA GLU A 984 -35.82 37.37 9.43
C GLU A 984 -35.76 35.87 9.72
N ALA A 985 -35.26 35.06 8.78
CA ALA A 985 -35.12 33.62 8.97
C ALA A 985 -34.14 33.25 10.09
N VAL A 986 -33.10 34.07 10.30
CA VAL A 986 -32.14 33.95 11.41
C VAL A 986 -32.72 34.51 12.72
N ALA A 987 -33.44 35.63 12.68
CA ALA A 987 -34.09 36.23 13.85
C ALA A 987 -35.19 35.31 14.42
N ALA A 988 -35.93 34.59 13.57
CA ALA A 988 -36.91 33.58 13.96
C ALA A 988 -36.31 32.38 14.72
N ARG A 989 -34.97 32.27 14.78
CA ARG A 989 -34.22 31.28 15.58
C ARG A 989 -33.60 31.86 16.87
N GLY A 990 -33.81 33.15 17.16
CA GLY A 990 -33.30 33.81 18.37
C GLY A 990 -31.80 34.13 18.35
N VAL A 991 -31.18 34.18 17.16
CA VAL A 991 -29.75 34.48 16.99
C VAL A 991 -29.49 35.99 17.06
N GLU A 992 -28.46 36.40 17.80
CA GLU A 992 -28.02 37.81 17.86
C GLU A 992 -27.45 38.24 16.50
N GLN A 993 -27.93 39.37 15.99
CA GLN A 993 -27.54 39.92 14.68
C GLN A 993 -27.24 41.43 14.79
N SER A 994 -26.24 41.89 14.05
CA SER A 994 -25.95 43.33 13.92
C SER A 994 -25.30 43.67 12.57
N GLU A 995 -25.58 44.87 12.06
CA GLU A 995 -25.07 45.40 10.79
C GLU A 995 -24.16 46.60 11.04
N HIS A 996 -23.03 46.68 10.33
CA HIS A 996 -21.96 47.65 10.58
C HIS A 996 -21.40 48.21 9.26
N GLY A 997 -21.09 49.49 9.22
CA GLY A 997 -20.48 50.15 8.06
C GLY A 997 -18.94 50.04 8.00
N SER A 998 -18.31 49.59 9.08
CA SER A 998 -16.86 49.50 9.25
C SER A 998 -16.49 48.12 9.80
N LEU A 999 -15.42 47.54 9.27
CA LEU A 999 -14.87 46.29 9.82
C LEU A 999 -14.13 46.52 11.14
N ASP A 1000 -13.53 47.70 11.32
CA ASP A 1000 -12.67 48.01 12.46
C ASP A 1000 -13.43 47.99 13.80
N ASP A 1001 -14.72 48.32 13.75
CA ASP A 1001 -15.62 48.43 14.89
C ASP A 1001 -15.89 47.05 15.53
N VAL A 1002 -15.85 45.98 14.73
CA VAL A 1002 -16.21 44.61 15.14
C VAL A 1002 -15.06 43.62 15.20
N LEU A 1003 -13.97 43.87 14.44
CA LEU A 1003 -12.90 42.90 14.18
C LEU A 1003 -12.18 42.37 15.43
N ARG A 1004 -12.11 43.17 16.50
CA ARG A 1004 -11.52 42.77 17.80
C ARG A 1004 -12.30 41.66 18.50
N GLU A 1005 -13.60 41.56 18.23
CA GLU A 1005 -14.52 40.60 18.83
C GLU A 1005 -14.89 39.44 17.90
N THR A 1006 -14.60 39.55 16.60
CA THR A 1006 -14.74 38.48 15.62
C THR A 1006 -13.92 37.24 15.99
N ASP A 1007 -14.52 36.06 15.88
CA ASP A 1007 -13.87 34.75 15.96
C ASP A 1007 -13.70 34.11 14.57
N VAL A 1008 -14.64 34.37 13.67
CA VAL A 1008 -14.61 33.90 12.28
C VAL A 1008 -14.86 35.09 11.36
N LEU A 1009 -13.83 35.48 10.60
CA LEU A 1009 -13.90 36.50 9.56
C LEU A 1009 -14.17 35.83 8.22
N TYR A 1010 -15.43 35.84 7.77
CA TYR A 1010 -15.84 35.22 6.51
C TYR A 1010 -16.00 36.29 5.43
N VAL A 1011 -15.03 36.36 4.53
CA VAL A 1011 -14.96 37.37 3.46
C VAL A 1011 -15.65 36.83 2.20
N THR A 1012 -16.28 37.70 1.41
CA THR A 1012 -16.90 37.34 0.12
C THR A 1012 -16.33 38.14 -1.05
N ARG A 1013 -16.35 37.49 -2.23
CA ARG A 1013 -16.05 38.15 -3.50
C ARG A 1013 -17.23 38.99 -3.96
N VAL A 1014 -16.99 40.27 -4.23
CA VAL A 1014 -17.93 41.15 -4.95
C VAL A 1014 -18.17 40.60 -6.36
N GLN A 1015 -19.41 40.20 -6.66
CA GLN A 1015 -19.74 39.50 -7.90
C GLN A 1015 -19.94 40.48 -9.06
N ARG A 1016 -18.87 40.83 -9.80
CA ARG A 1016 -18.94 41.72 -10.97
C ARG A 1016 -20.05 41.33 -11.96
N GLU A 1017 -20.30 40.03 -12.13
CA GLU A 1017 -21.38 39.50 -12.98
C GLU A 1017 -22.82 39.70 -12.45
N ARG A 1018 -23.01 40.47 -11.37
CA ARG A 1018 -24.32 40.79 -10.75
C ARG A 1018 -24.65 42.29 -10.70
N PHE A 1019 -23.80 43.15 -11.26
CA PHE A 1019 -24.04 44.59 -11.34
C PHE A 1019 -24.49 44.96 -12.75
N ASP A 1020 -25.50 45.84 -12.86
CA ASP A 1020 -26.00 46.32 -14.15
C ASP A 1020 -25.01 47.27 -14.84
N THR A 1021 -24.22 48.03 -14.07
CA THR A 1021 -23.14 48.86 -14.60
C THR A 1021 -21.77 48.56 -13.98
N VAL A 1022 -20.70 48.83 -14.73
CA VAL A 1022 -19.32 48.68 -14.25
C VAL A 1022 -18.99 49.72 -13.17
N ALA A 1023 -19.61 50.91 -13.22
CA ALA A 1023 -19.38 51.99 -12.25
C ALA A 1023 -19.88 51.63 -10.85
N GLU A 1024 -21.03 50.96 -10.73
CA GLU A 1024 -21.56 50.48 -9.45
C GLU A 1024 -20.67 49.39 -8.83
N TYR A 1025 -20.07 48.53 -9.66
CA TYR A 1025 -19.08 47.54 -9.22
C TYR A 1025 -17.78 48.20 -8.77
N ASP A 1026 -17.20 49.10 -9.57
CA ASP A 1026 -15.93 49.76 -9.28
C ASP A 1026 -15.99 50.66 -8.03
N ALA A 1027 -17.18 51.17 -7.69
CA ALA A 1027 -17.41 51.94 -6.46
C ALA A 1027 -17.28 51.12 -5.16
N VAL A 1028 -17.49 49.80 -5.19
CA VAL A 1028 -17.54 48.94 -3.99
C VAL A 1028 -16.50 47.81 -3.97
N CYS A 1029 -15.92 47.45 -5.11
CA CYS A 1029 -15.08 46.25 -5.23
C CYS A 1029 -13.76 46.27 -4.44
N ASN A 1030 -13.32 47.45 -3.99
CA ASN A 1030 -12.11 47.65 -3.20
C ASN A 1030 -12.38 48.22 -1.79
N GLU A 1031 -13.64 48.31 -1.35
CA GLU A 1031 -14.01 48.95 -0.07
C GLU A 1031 -13.51 48.16 1.16
N PHE A 1032 -13.54 46.82 1.08
CA PHE A 1032 -13.12 45.93 2.15
C PHE A 1032 -11.98 45.00 1.71
N ILE A 1033 -10.74 45.40 2.01
CA ILE A 1033 -9.53 44.62 1.70
C ILE A 1033 -8.87 44.12 3.00
N ILE A 1034 -8.74 42.81 3.14
CA ILE A 1034 -8.03 42.18 4.26
C ILE A 1034 -6.53 42.14 3.97
N THR A 1035 -5.76 42.82 4.83
CA THR A 1035 -4.30 42.88 4.79
C THR A 1035 -3.71 42.36 6.11
N PRO A 1036 -2.39 42.08 6.20
CA PRO A 1036 -1.74 41.80 7.48
C PRO A 1036 -1.94 42.93 8.52
N LYS A 1037 -1.98 44.20 8.08
CA LYS A 1037 -2.30 45.36 8.94
C LYS A 1037 -3.75 45.34 9.44
N THR A 1038 -4.69 44.82 8.63
CA THR A 1038 -6.07 44.59 9.05
C THR A 1038 -6.10 43.53 10.16
N LEU A 1039 -5.47 42.36 9.92
CA LEU A 1039 -5.47 41.21 10.83
C LEU A 1039 -4.63 41.38 12.11
N ALA A 1040 -3.70 42.33 12.13
CA ALA A 1040 -2.98 42.75 13.35
C ALA A 1040 -3.90 43.36 14.43
N ARG A 1041 -5.20 43.56 14.14
CA ARG A 1041 -6.22 44.08 15.07
C ARG A 1041 -7.34 43.07 15.34
N ALA A 1042 -7.32 41.91 14.68
CA ALA A 1042 -8.18 40.77 14.98
C ALA A 1042 -7.59 39.95 16.15
N LYS A 1043 -8.39 39.05 16.74
CA LYS A 1043 -7.88 38.11 17.75
C LYS A 1043 -6.76 37.24 17.18
N GLU A 1044 -5.85 36.79 18.05
CA GLU A 1044 -4.84 35.78 17.71
C GLU A 1044 -5.48 34.42 17.35
N THR A 1045 -6.65 34.12 17.95
CA THR A 1045 -7.43 32.91 17.71
C THR A 1045 -8.48 33.04 16.61
N ALA A 1046 -8.65 34.21 15.97
CA ALA A 1046 -9.65 34.39 14.91
C ALA A 1046 -9.22 33.70 13.62
N ILE A 1047 -10.14 33.10 12.87
CA ILE A 1047 -9.86 32.47 11.57
C ILE A 1047 -10.42 33.29 10.40
N VAL A 1048 -9.72 33.26 9.26
CA VAL A 1048 -10.09 33.98 8.03
C VAL A 1048 -10.53 32.99 6.95
N MET A 1049 -11.82 33.00 6.64
CA MET A 1049 -12.51 32.11 5.69
C MET A 1049 -12.91 32.84 4.42
N HIS A 1050 -12.95 32.12 3.30
CA HIS A 1050 -13.35 32.66 2.00
C HIS A 1050 -13.78 31.53 1.04
N PRO A 1051 -14.98 31.59 0.40
CA PRO A 1051 -15.50 30.50 -0.43
C PRO A 1051 -14.77 30.30 -1.78
N LEU A 1052 -14.02 31.32 -2.23
CA LEU A 1052 -13.18 31.36 -3.44
C LEU A 1052 -13.92 31.24 -4.80
N PRO A 1053 -13.40 31.85 -5.88
CA PRO A 1053 -12.11 32.53 -6.02
C PRO A 1053 -12.12 33.92 -5.36
N ARG A 1054 -10.94 34.43 -4.99
CA ARG A 1054 -10.75 35.84 -4.61
C ARG A 1054 -10.16 36.63 -5.78
N LEU A 1055 -10.28 37.96 -5.75
CA LEU A 1055 -9.69 38.88 -6.73
C LEU A 1055 -8.72 39.89 -6.09
N GLY A 1056 -9.14 40.56 -5.00
CA GLY A 1056 -8.38 41.59 -4.29
C GLY A 1056 -8.81 41.83 -2.84
N GLU A 1057 -9.98 41.32 -2.43
CA GLU A 1057 -10.58 41.38 -1.10
C GLU A 1057 -9.73 40.75 0.03
N ILE A 1058 -8.73 39.92 -0.32
CA ILE A 1058 -7.70 39.42 0.59
C ILE A 1058 -6.33 39.55 -0.10
N HIS A 1059 -5.42 40.32 0.50
CA HIS A 1059 -4.06 40.53 -0.02
C HIS A 1059 -3.22 39.24 0.07
N PRO A 1060 -2.39 38.88 -0.94
CA PRO A 1060 -1.64 37.63 -0.96
C PRO A 1060 -0.71 37.39 0.25
N ASP A 1061 -0.20 38.43 0.90
CA ASP A 1061 0.64 38.28 2.10
C ASP A 1061 -0.08 37.57 3.26
N VAL A 1062 -1.42 37.66 3.30
CA VAL A 1062 -2.27 36.99 4.29
C VAL A 1062 -2.17 35.46 4.18
N ASP A 1063 -1.76 34.91 3.04
CA ASP A 1063 -1.62 33.45 2.84
C ASP A 1063 -0.58 32.81 3.77
N THR A 1064 0.30 33.61 4.38
CA THR A 1064 1.31 33.16 5.34
C THR A 1064 0.90 33.31 6.81
N ASP A 1065 -0.24 33.96 7.09
CA ASP A 1065 -0.80 34.06 8.44
C ASP A 1065 -1.45 32.71 8.82
N PRO A 1066 -1.12 32.10 9.98
CA PRO A 1066 -1.70 30.80 10.37
C PRO A 1066 -3.24 30.80 10.45
N ARG A 1067 -3.84 31.98 10.65
CA ARG A 1067 -5.29 32.22 10.68
C ARG A 1067 -5.96 32.13 9.31
N ALA A 1068 -5.20 32.14 8.21
CA ALA A 1068 -5.71 31.98 6.85
C ALA A 1068 -6.16 30.53 6.57
N VAL A 1069 -7.42 30.22 6.89
CA VAL A 1069 -7.99 28.88 6.74
C VAL A 1069 -8.57 28.62 5.35
N TYR A 1070 -8.74 29.63 4.48
CA TYR A 1070 -9.47 29.50 3.22
C TYR A 1070 -8.93 28.45 2.22
N PHE A 1071 -7.65 28.03 2.33
CA PHE A 1071 -7.17 26.86 1.59
C PHE A 1071 -7.45 25.52 2.29
N ARG A 1072 -7.37 25.47 3.63
CA ARG A 1072 -7.77 24.30 4.44
C ARG A 1072 -9.26 24.01 4.29
N GLN A 1073 -10.08 25.06 4.26
CA GLN A 1073 -11.50 25.08 3.90
C GLN A 1073 -11.78 24.35 2.56
N MET A 1074 -10.96 24.55 1.52
CA MET A 1074 -11.16 23.85 0.24
C MET A 1074 -10.88 22.34 0.33
N GLU A 1075 -9.88 21.92 1.10
CA GLU A 1075 -9.58 20.50 1.34
C GLU A 1075 -10.68 19.84 2.20
N TYR A 1076 -11.14 20.53 3.25
CA TYR A 1076 -12.25 20.09 4.08
C TYR A 1076 -13.55 19.95 3.28
N GLY A 1077 -13.74 20.79 2.26
CA GLY A 1077 -14.78 20.66 1.24
C GLY A 1077 -14.80 19.34 0.48
N MET A 1078 -13.66 18.66 0.33
CA MET A 1078 -13.60 17.31 -0.23
C MET A 1078 -14.14 16.27 0.77
N TYR A 1079 -13.69 16.29 2.03
CA TYR A 1079 -14.09 15.29 3.03
C TYR A 1079 -15.58 15.36 3.37
N VAL A 1080 -16.15 16.56 3.51
CA VAL A 1080 -17.60 16.75 3.74
C VAL A 1080 -18.43 16.23 2.56
N ARG A 1081 -17.93 16.37 1.33
CA ARG A 1081 -18.60 15.82 0.13
C ARG A 1081 -18.41 14.32 -0.01
N MET A 1082 -17.29 13.75 0.44
CA MET A 1082 -17.13 12.29 0.57
C MET A 1082 -18.17 11.71 1.55
N ALA A 1083 -18.28 12.30 2.75
CA ALA A 1083 -19.28 11.91 3.74
C ALA A 1083 -20.71 12.06 3.22
N LEU A 1084 -21.02 13.16 2.52
CA LEU A 1084 -22.33 13.41 1.93
C LEU A 1084 -22.68 12.38 0.84
N LEU A 1085 -21.77 12.12 -0.12
CA LEU A 1085 -21.99 11.13 -1.18
C LEU A 1085 -22.18 9.72 -0.61
N ALA A 1086 -21.35 9.33 0.36
CA ALA A 1086 -21.45 8.03 1.00
C ALA A 1086 -22.77 7.87 1.79
N LYS A 1087 -23.22 8.90 2.52
CA LYS A 1087 -24.52 8.86 3.21
C LYS A 1087 -25.72 8.86 2.25
N VAL A 1088 -25.69 9.71 1.21
CA VAL A 1088 -26.77 9.81 0.22
C VAL A 1088 -26.93 8.52 -0.61
N LEU A 1089 -25.83 7.82 -0.90
CA LEU A 1089 -25.85 6.53 -1.61
C LEU A 1089 -26.04 5.31 -0.69
N GLY A 1090 -26.22 5.51 0.62
CA GLY A 1090 -26.46 4.43 1.60
C GLY A 1090 -25.25 3.52 1.83
N LYS A 1091 -24.06 4.13 1.98
CA LYS A 1091 -22.75 3.46 2.11
C LYS A 1091 -21.84 4.00 3.23
N ALA A 1092 -22.27 5.03 3.96
CA ALA A 1092 -21.66 5.53 5.21
C ALA A 1092 -22.55 5.28 6.43
#